data_AF-A0A6B3G6D8-F1
#
_entry.id   AF-A0A6B3G6D8-F1
#
_cell.length_a   1.000
_cell.length_b   1.000
_cell.length_c   1.000
_cell.angle_alpha   90.00
_cell.angle_beta   90.00
_cell.angle_gamma   90.00
#
_symmetry.space_group_name_H-M   'P 1'
#
loop_
_entity.id
_entity.type
_entity.pdbx_description
1 polymer ?
#
loop_
_entity_poly.entity_id
_entity_poly.type
_entity_poly.pdbx_seq_one_letter_code
_entity_poly.pdbx_strand_id
1 'polypeptide(L)'
;MTRHALSRRAASAVLALTTLTAGAALTGLSLSPAAAAPATGASATADPIDPDSLILSRWMGQVDNVIGDRPLNKIVMPGSHDAGSWSITDKSGVCDTASEAKLAREHPQIAAAISITQLGTIKQQLEVGSRYLDLRLCKQNGKWYAYHGGPLGGLFFDDPATGRKGEINEIAEWLRNHPEEIVTIELRTSVPADQDPSDGRDTAAEDTREAVELLGQNIGTSRMADRNKLAPTSTYNQFVQAGANVVLIDTKNSTDNAWAWPSHQVESRDSYVENKDWGGLIKEALKNPGSSSPAIDLVSRTALKRNEEVLRTDTGDPNKFFTLSGNVDSTLAIPDAAADVVTNGMNYKPDGLAYMLYLAREHNFKLLEKLEGSWRHSDIARNTNIVQLDFINMGGYRANGKLLGSGGMSAAVIANNTPTTAPGTLLAAERLADGKWSGAQALPGAYGALEFAGGERSVAAMPNGDVHFMAYGNDKHLYHNVRLANGSWQGWNRVNSDAVDNKLNGGPLALAGTPDGSVNVLAVDKDGNLLHNLRRPDGSWQDGGWGSVGDGGNGVMKAKDVAVTGLPNNSVKVLVYGKDGAMRLTERYTDGGWDPKGWQVIPGVGGAKTFAGSDLSITATQDHTLHIAAIGQDRGVWHMTQDRQSVNSGWGRPEWIPGTGMQATAVALAALPDGSAQLVAVGMDGNTWHTTRAADGRWTAFAGVSGPWKRPLAAKSVKIAGLPDGRSFTLVDAR
;
A
#
# COMPACT_ATOMS: atom_id res chain seq x y z
N MET A 1 -17.73 -9.12 55.04
CA MET A 1 -18.88 -9.12 55.97
C MET A 1 -19.27 -7.66 56.15
N THR A 2 -20.47 -7.12 55.92
CA THR A 2 -21.85 -7.60 55.60
C THR A 2 -22.52 -6.52 54.69
N ARG A 3 -23.28 -6.81 53.61
CA ARG A 3 -24.77 -7.03 53.55
C ARG A 3 -25.59 -6.00 54.37
N HIS A 4 -26.76 -5.45 54.00
CA HIS A 4 -27.76 -5.56 52.89
C HIS A 4 -28.81 -4.41 53.07
N ALA A 5 -29.77 -4.04 52.20
CA ALA A 5 -30.04 -4.21 50.75
C ALA A 5 -31.27 -3.34 50.28
N LEU A 6 -31.34 -3.02 48.98
CA LEU A 6 -32.51 -2.87 48.07
C LEU A 6 -33.96 -2.60 48.58
N SER A 7 -34.72 -1.78 47.83
CA SER A 7 -36.18 -1.94 47.65
C SER A 7 -36.59 -1.78 46.16
N ARG A 8 -37.81 -2.21 45.79
CA ARG A 8 -38.22 -2.50 44.39
C ARG A 8 -39.59 -1.91 44.00
N ARG A 9 -39.72 -1.56 42.71
CA ARG A 9 -40.86 -1.73 41.77
C ARG A 9 -42.31 -1.45 42.23
N ALA A 10 -43.04 -0.73 41.36
CA ALA A 10 -44.35 -1.17 40.86
C ALA A 10 -44.59 -0.60 39.44
N ALA A 11 -45.43 -1.26 38.63
CA ALA A 11 -45.84 -0.84 37.29
C ALA A 11 -47.32 -1.17 37.07
N SER A 12 -48.00 -0.43 36.18
CA SER A 12 -49.31 -0.79 35.59
C SER A 12 -49.52 -0.03 34.26
N ALA A 13 -50.35 -0.58 33.37
CA ALA A 13 -50.53 -0.14 31.98
C ALA A 13 -52.03 -0.10 31.57
N VAL A 14 -52.31 -0.04 30.25
CA VAL A 14 -53.63 -0.06 29.52
C VAL A 14 -54.19 1.37 29.24
N LEU A 15 -54.22 1.87 27.98
CA LEU A 15 -55.17 1.67 26.84
C LEU A 15 -56.59 2.28 27.09
N ALA A 16 -57.32 2.92 26.15
CA ALA A 16 -57.13 3.18 24.71
C ALA A 16 -58.01 4.35 24.15
N LEU A 17 -57.54 4.98 23.07
CA LEU A 17 -58.22 5.51 21.85
C LEU A 17 -59.58 6.28 21.82
N THR A 18 -59.66 7.20 20.83
CA THR A 18 -60.81 7.81 20.06
C THR A 18 -60.83 9.36 20.15
N THR A 19 -61.10 10.17 19.11
CA THR A 19 -61.33 9.99 17.64
C THR A 19 -61.04 11.34 16.93
N LEU A 20 -60.68 11.33 15.64
CA LEU A 20 -60.53 12.55 14.81
C LEU A 20 -61.22 12.39 13.44
N THR A 21 -62.07 13.35 13.06
CA THR A 21 -62.76 13.47 11.74
C THR A 21 -63.25 14.93 11.55
N ALA A 22 -63.42 15.52 10.36
CA ALA A 22 -62.99 15.22 8.97
C ALA A 22 -63.39 16.40 8.04
N GLY A 23 -62.89 16.42 6.79
CA GLY A 23 -63.35 17.32 5.69
C GLY A 23 -62.18 17.77 4.79
N ALA A 24 -61.83 17.16 3.64
CA ALA A 24 -62.56 16.86 2.38
C ALA A 24 -62.61 18.08 1.40
N ALA A 25 -62.34 17.98 0.08
CA ALA A 25 -61.75 16.92 -0.76
C ALA A 25 -61.40 17.48 -2.19
N LEU A 26 -60.81 16.63 -3.06
CA LEU A 26 -60.55 16.81 -4.53
C LEU A 26 -59.36 17.73 -4.90
N THR A 27 -58.47 17.45 -5.89
CA THR A 27 -58.34 16.31 -6.83
C THR A 27 -56.89 16.16 -7.34
N GLY A 28 -56.42 14.91 -7.47
CA GLY A 28 -55.85 14.39 -8.73
C GLY A 28 -54.41 14.75 -9.15
N LEU A 29 -53.45 13.90 -8.78
CA LEU A 29 -52.23 13.61 -9.57
C LEU A 29 -51.73 12.20 -9.21
N SER A 30 -51.38 11.39 -10.22
CA SER A 30 -50.89 10.03 -10.04
C SER A 30 -49.43 10.01 -9.60
N LEU A 31 -49.16 9.63 -8.35
CA LEU A 31 -47.80 9.31 -7.90
C LEU A 31 -47.47 7.86 -8.22
N SER A 32 -46.59 7.65 -9.20
CA SER A 32 -45.88 6.39 -9.38
C SER A 32 -45.17 6.01 -8.08
N PRO A 33 -44.97 4.71 -7.78
CA PRO A 33 -44.07 4.31 -6.70
C PRO A 33 -42.70 4.91 -6.97
N ALA A 34 -42.13 5.63 -6.00
CA ALA A 34 -40.77 6.11 -6.10
C ALA A 34 -39.86 4.90 -6.29
N ALA A 35 -39.19 4.81 -7.44
CA ALA A 35 -38.19 3.79 -7.67
C ALA A 35 -37.15 3.90 -6.54
N ALA A 36 -36.96 2.81 -5.80
CA ALA A 36 -35.89 2.75 -4.82
C ALA A 36 -34.59 3.09 -5.54
N ALA A 37 -33.85 4.08 -5.03
CA ALA A 37 -32.54 4.40 -5.56
C ALA A 37 -31.71 3.11 -5.55
N PRO A 38 -31.04 2.74 -6.68
CA PRO A 38 -30.22 1.54 -6.71
C PRO A 38 -29.15 1.66 -5.62
N ALA A 39 -28.95 0.59 -4.85
CA ALA A 39 -27.88 0.54 -3.87
C ALA A 39 -26.56 0.87 -4.59
N THR A 40 -25.98 2.02 -4.23
CA THR A 40 -24.81 2.56 -4.92
C THR A 40 -23.60 1.69 -4.64
N GLY A 41 -23.18 0.93 -5.66
CA GLY A 41 -21.87 0.31 -5.75
C GLY A 41 -21.47 -0.59 -4.58
N ALA A 42 -21.52 -1.92 -4.80
CA ALA A 42 -20.42 -2.73 -4.31
C ALA A 42 -19.12 -2.07 -4.84
N SER A 43 -18.15 -1.79 -3.96
CA SER A 43 -16.91 -1.13 -4.37
C SER A 43 -16.29 -1.90 -5.53
N ALA A 44 -16.36 -1.32 -6.73
CA ALA A 44 -15.77 -1.91 -7.91
C ALA A 44 -14.26 -1.89 -7.65
N THR A 45 -13.70 -3.10 -7.55
CA THR A 45 -12.30 -3.29 -7.19
C THR A 45 -11.42 -2.42 -8.07
N ALA A 46 -10.67 -1.52 -7.45
CA ALA A 46 -10.12 -0.38 -8.17
C ALA A 46 -9.22 -0.83 -9.33
N ASP A 47 -9.56 -0.36 -10.52
CA ASP A 47 -8.74 -0.62 -11.70
C ASP A 47 -7.33 -0.01 -11.50
N PRO A 48 -6.29 -0.63 -12.06
CA PRO A 48 -4.96 -0.03 -12.09
C PRO A 48 -4.96 1.40 -12.60
N ILE A 49 -4.13 2.26 -12.01
CA ILE A 49 -4.02 3.65 -12.43
C ILE A 49 -3.35 3.70 -13.80
N ASP A 50 -4.12 4.07 -14.81
CA ASP A 50 -3.62 4.38 -16.15
C ASP A 50 -3.08 5.82 -16.16
N PRO A 51 -1.75 6.03 -16.31
CA PRO A 51 -1.16 7.36 -16.29
C PRO A 51 -1.65 8.26 -17.43
N ASP A 52 -2.04 7.70 -18.58
CA ASP A 52 -2.56 8.47 -19.71
C ASP A 52 -4.02 8.93 -19.46
N SER A 53 -4.66 8.50 -18.35
CA SER A 53 -6.03 8.88 -17.93
C SER A 53 -6.11 9.90 -16.79
N LEU A 54 -4.97 10.27 -16.19
CA LEU A 54 -4.91 11.11 -14.99
C LEU A 54 -5.19 12.59 -15.27
N ILE A 55 -6.08 13.18 -14.47
CA ILE A 55 -6.31 14.63 -14.38
C ILE A 55 -5.45 15.13 -13.22
N LEU A 56 -4.20 15.48 -13.52
CA LEU A 56 -3.15 15.75 -12.54
C LEU A 56 -3.49 16.83 -11.50
N SER A 57 -4.37 17.78 -11.82
CA SER A 57 -4.81 18.80 -10.85
C SER A 57 -5.71 18.25 -9.74
N ARG A 58 -6.31 17.07 -9.92
CA ARG A 58 -7.23 16.43 -8.96
C ARG A 58 -7.03 14.92 -8.85
N TRP A 59 -5.78 14.48 -8.94
CA TRP A 59 -5.48 13.05 -9.07
C TRP A 59 -5.80 12.26 -7.79
N MET A 60 -5.64 12.84 -6.60
CA MET A 60 -5.89 12.11 -5.34
C MET A 60 -7.37 11.76 -5.21
N GLY A 61 -8.26 12.73 -5.45
CA GLY A 61 -9.71 12.50 -5.50
C GLY A 61 -10.14 11.61 -6.68
N GLN A 62 -9.42 11.62 -7.80
CA GLN A 62 -9.71 10.75 -8.96
C GLN A 62 -9.45 9.26 -8.69
N VAL A 63 -8.45 8.93 -7.85
CA VAL A 63 -8.05 7.54 -7.56
C VAL A 63 -8.29 7.16 -6.10
N ASP A 64 -9.29 7.80 -5.46
CA ASP A 64 -9.72 7.56 -4.09
C ASP A 64 -10.03 6.07 -3.82
N ASN A 65 -10.59 5.37 -4.78
CA ASN A 65 -10.82 3.93 -4.75
C ASN A 65 -9.52 3.09 -4.66
N VAL A 66 -8.36 3.62 -5.10
CA VAL A 66 -7.03 3.00 -4.96
C VAL A 66 -6.28 3.52 -3.73
N ILE A 67 -6.45 4.78 -3.33
CA ILE A 67 -5.64 5.44 -2.28
C ILE A 67 -6.35 5.63 -0.94
N GLY A 68 -7.68 5.52 -0.88
CA GLY A 68 -8.50 6.09 0.19
C GLY A 68 -8.20 5.55 1.58
N ASP A 69 -8.12 4.23 1.71
CA ASP A 69 -7.83 3.56 2.98
C ASP A 69 -6.31 3.38 3.22
N ARG A 70 -5.45 3.99 2.39
CA ARG A 70 -4.00 3.96 2.61
C ARG A 70 -3.51 5.14 3.46
N PRO A 71 -2.58 4.89 4.40
CA PRO A 71 -1.83 5.94 5.07
C PRO A 71 -1.24 6.97 4.10
N LEU A 72 -1.26 8.26 4.45
CA LEU A 72 -0.72 9.32 3.59
C LEU A 72 0.79 9.12 3.32
N ASN A 73 1.53 8.60 4.29
CA ASN A 73 2.93 8.21 4.13
C ASN A 73 3.15 6.88 3.38
N LYS A 74 2.11 6.33 2.74
CA LYS A 74 2.12 5.13 1.87
C LYS A 74 1.39 5.40 0.54
N ILE A 75 1.20 6.67 0.20
CA ILE A 75 0.74 7.13 -1.11
C ILE A 75 1.95 7.77 -1.79
N VAL A 76 2.33 7.26 -2.97
CA VAL A 76 3.47 7.77 -3.73
C VAL A 76 3.07 9.07 -4.43
N MET A 77 3.68 10.17 -4.03
CA MET A 77 3.35 11.52 -4.48
C MET A 77 4.54 12.15 -5.20
N PRO A 78 4.34 12.85 -6.33
CA PRO A 78 5.38 13.67 -6.91
C PRO A 78 5.54 14.96 -6.10
N GLY A 79 6.78 15.42 -5.93
CA GLY A 79 7.12 16.60 -5.16
C GLY A 79 8.01 17.57 -5.91
N SER A 80 7.91 18.85 -5.59
CA SER A 80 8.77 19.91 -6.11
C SER A 80 9.95 20.17 -5.17
N HIS A 81 11.17 20.13 -5.70
CA HIS A 81 12.37 20.65 -5.02
C HIS A 81 12.53 22.15 -5.25
N ASP A 82 12.82 22.90 -4.19
CA ASP A 82 12.87 24.37 -4.16
C ASP A 82 11.74 25.00 -5.00
N ALA A 83 10.49 24.74 -4.60
CA ALA A 83 9.29 25.01 -5.40
C ALA A 83 9.17 26.49 -5.86
N GLY A 84 9.68 27.43 -5.05
CA GLY A 84 9.71 28.86 -5.34
C GLY A 84 10.85 29.35 -6.25
N SER A 85 11.73 28.46 -6.74
CA SER A 85 12.90 28.84 -7.55
C SER A 85 12.57 29.36 -8.95
N TRP A 86 11.36 29.11 -9.44
CA TRP A 86 10.93 29.43 -10.82
C TRP A 86 11.04 30.92 -11.18
N SER A 87 10.93 31.81 -10.18
CA SER A 87 10.96 33.26 -10.33
C SER A 87 12.36 33.88 -10.09
N ILE A 88 13.40 33.06 -9.89
CA ILE A 88 14.80 33.50 -9.76
C ILE A 88 15.31 34.06 -11.09
N THR A 89 16.07 35.16 -11.01
CA THR A 89 16.76 35.80 -12.13
C THR A 89 18.14 36.28 -11.71
N ASP A 90 18.96 36.77 -12.65
CA ASP A 90 20.22 37.45 -12.34
C ASP A 90 20.05 38.83 -11.66
N LYS A 91 18.80 39.25 -11.40
CA LYS A 91 18.42 40.60 -10.93
C LYS A 91 17.44 40.61 -9.76
N SER A 92 16.98 39.45 -9.29
CA SER A 92 15.98 39.35 -8.21
C SER A 92 16.53 39.67 -6.82
N GLY A 93 17.86 39.81 -6.69
CA GLY A 93 18.54 40.12 -5.43
C GLY A 93 19.16 38.88 -4.78
N VAL A 94 19.69 39.06 -3.57
CA VAL A 94 20.44 38.03 -2.84
C VAL A 94 19.84 37.87 -1.45
N CYS A 95 19.67 36.62 -1.01
CA CYS A 95 19.39 36.30 0.38
C CYS A 95 20.68 36.44 1.18
N ASP A 96 20.82 37.48 2.01
CA ASP A 96 22.09 37.77 2.70
C ASP A 96 22.57 36.65 3.63
N THR A 97 21.63 35.81 4.10
CA THR A 97 21.81 34.73 5.09
C THR A 97 21.88 33.34 4.46
N ALA A 98 21.83 33.22 3.13
CA ALA A 98 22.01 31.95 2.42
C ALA A 98 23.50 31.59 2.25
N SER A 99 23.83 30.29 2.12
CA SER A 99 25.23 29.86 2.01
C SER A 99 25.92 30.44 0.78
N GLU A 100 25.23 30.48 -0.37
CA GLU A 100 25.79 30.96 -1.63
C GLU A 100 25.54 32.47 -1.87
N ALA A 101 25.21 33.23 -0.83
CA ALA A 101 25.00 34.67 -0.92
C ALA A 101 26.21 35.42 -1.51
N LYS A 102 27.42 34.92 -1.25
CA LYS A 102 28.65 35.44 -1.86
C LYS A 102 28.70 35.20 -3.37
N LEU A 103 28.41 33.98 -3.82
CA LEU A 103 28.38 33.63 -5.24
C LEU A 103 27.31 34.43 -5.98
N ALA A 104 26.14 34.61 -5.37
CA ALA A 104 25.05 35.41 -5.93
C ALA A 104 25.40 36.91 -6.05
N ARG A 105 26.28 37.44 -5.19
CA ARG A 105 26.83 38.81 -5.32
C ARG A 105 27.93 38.94 -6.38
N GLU A 106 28.88 38.01 -6.40
CA GLU A 106 30.06 38.08 -7.28
C GLU A 106 29.74 37.65 -8.71
N HIS A 107 28.85 36.66 -8.88
CA HIS A 107 28.50 36.03 -10.15
C HIS A 107 26.97 35.74 -10.25
N PRO A 108 26.10 36.77 -10.21
CA PRO A 108 24.64 36.61 -10.16
C PRO A 108 24.05 35.78 -11.31
N GLN A 109 24.65 35.84 -12.51
CA GLN A 109 24.20 35.07 -13.67
C GLN A 109 24.50 33.58 -13.55
N ILE A 110 25.68 33.23 -13.02
CA ILE A 110 26.04 31.83 -12.72
C ILE A 110 25.11 31.32 -11.61
N ALA A 111 24.98 32.07 -10.51
CA ALA A 111 24.11 31.71 -9.40
C ALA A 111 22.66 31.48 -9.83
N ALA A 112 22.07 32.39 -10.61
CA ALA A 112 20.71 32.22 -11.11
C ALA A 112 20.56 30.99 -12.03
N ALA A 113 21.51 30.73 -12.92
CA ALA A 113 21.47 29.58 -13.83
C ALA A 113 21.53 28.22 -13.10
N ILE A 114 22.12 28.19 -11.90
CA ILE A 114 22.28 26.98 -11.08
C ILE A 114 21.32 26.88 -9.89
N SER A 115 20.52 27.91 -9.62
CA SER A 115 19.50 27.91 -8.55
C SER A 115 18.06 27.69 -9.05
N ILE A 116 17.81 27.68 -10.36
CA ILE A 116 16.45 27.42 -10.90
C ILE A 116 16.23 25.90 -11.03
N THR A 117 15.40 25.34 -10.15
CA THR A 117 14.99 23.91 -10.14
C THR A 117 13.62 23.68 -10.78
N GLN A 118 12.75 24.70 -10.84
CA GLN A 118 11.41 24.61 -11.44
C GLN A 118 11.24 25.63 -12.57
N LEU A 119 10.46 25.29 -13.60
CA LEU A 119 10.16 26.20 -14.72
C LEU A 119 8.85 26.98 -14.53
N GLY A 120 7.85 26.36 -13.89
CA GLY A 120 6.51 26.92 -13.71
C GLY A 120 6.26 27.42 -12.29
N THR A 121 5.25 28.27 -12.14
CA THR A 121 4.80 28.77 -10.82
C THR A 121 4.42 27.62 -9.88
N ILE A 122 4.42 27.86 -8.56
CA ILE A 122 3.99 26.83 -7.60
C ILE A 122 2.58 26.32 -7.91
N LYS A 123 1.66 27.19 -8.35
CA LYS A 123 0.34 26.78 -8.85
C LYS A 123 0.46 25.84 -10.06
N GLN A 124 1.26 26.17 -11.07
CA GLN A 124 1.49 25.29 -12.22
C GLN A 124 2.12 23.94 -11.84
N GLN A 125 2.92 23.87 -10.77
CA GLN A 125 3.48 22.62 -10.24
C GLN A 125 2.37 21.75 -9.59
N LEU A 126 1.44 22.37 -8.86
CA LEU A 126 0.26 21.69 -8.28
C LEU A 126 -0.71 21.20 -9.38
N GLU A 127 -0.92 21.99 -10.43
CA GLU A 127 -1.75 21.61 -11.60
C GLU A 127 -1.19 20.38 -12.35
N VAL A 128 0.14 20.20 -12.39
CA VAL A 128 0.78 18.99 -12.94
C VAL A 128 0.99 17.90 -11.88
N GLY A 129 0.30 17.97 -10.75
CA GLY A 129 0.16 16.86 -9.81
C GLY A 129 1.06 16.87 -8.59
N SER A 130 1.95 17.86 -8.42
CA SER A 130 2.81 17.97 -7.22
C SER A 130 1.98 18.02 -5.94
N ARG A 131 2.30 17.19 -4.94
CA ARG A 131 1.64 17.19 -3.61
C ARG A 131 2.64 17.33 -2.46
N TYR A 132 3.91 17.61 -2.78
CA TYR A 132 4.94 17.96 -1.81
C TYR A 132 5.70 19.18 -2.31
N LEU A 133 5.87 20.20 -1.47
CA LEU A 133 6.59 21.43 -1.80
C LEU A 133 7.72 21.66 -0.79
N ASP A 134 8.98 21.53 -1.22
CA ASP A 134 10.11 22.11 -0.48
C ASP A 134 10.12 23.61 -0.74
N LEU A 135 9.69 24.36 0.27
CA LEU A 135 9.45 25.80 0.21
C LEU A 135 10.46 26.52 1.08
N ARG A 136 11.42 27.19 0.42
CA ARG A 136 12.48 27.93 1.10
C ARG A 136 12.24 29.42 0.99
N LEU A 137 12.06 30.07 2.14
CA LEU A 137 11.77 31.51 2.25
C LEU A 137 12.92 32.24 2.94
N CYS A 138 13.33 33.37 2.36
CA CYS A 138 14.33 34.27 2.93
C CYS A 138 13.69 35.60 3.34
N LYS A 139 13.99 36.09 4.54
CA LYS A 139 13.56 37.41 5.01
C LYS A 139 14.64 38.45 4.68
N GLN A 140 14.30 39.37 3.77
CA GLN A 140 15.17 40.46 3.35
C GLN A 140 14.42 41.80 3.50
N ASN A 141 15.01 42.76 4.21
CA ASN A 141 14.44 44.11 4.42
C ASN A 141 12.97 44.09 4.93
N GLY A 142 12.66 43.19 5.86
CA GLY A 142 11.32 43.03 6.44
C GLY A 142 10.28 42.35 5.53
N LYS A 143 10.69 41.80 4.38
CA LYS A 143 9.81 41.11 3.42
C LYS A 143 10.31 39.70 3.14
N TRP A 144 9.38 38.82 2.81
CA TRP A 144 9.66 37.42 2.53
C TRP A 144 9.66 37.12 1.04
N TYR A 145 10.72 36.48 0.59
CA TYR A 145 10.92 36.06 -0.80
C TYR A 145 11.19 34.56 -0.84
N ALA A 146 10.84 33.90 -1.94
CA ALA A 146 11.42 32.60 -2.24
C ALA A 146 12.94 32.75 -2.43
N TYR A 147 13.72 31.69 -2.21
CA TYR A 147 15.14 31.65 -2.57
C TYR A 147 15.60 30.21 -2.80
N HIS A 148 16.73 30.03 -3.49
CA HIS A 148 17.45 28.76 -3.53
C HIS A 148 18.95 29.05 -3.72
N GLY A 149 19.83 28.39 -2.97
CA GLY A 149 21.29 28.58 -2.98
C GLY A 149 21.75 29.93 -2.42
N GLY A 150 21.39 31.02 -3.09
CA GLY A 150 21.77 32.40 -2.75
C GLY A 150 20.88 33.47 -3.39
N PRO A 151 20.52 33.39 -4.69
CA PRO A 151 19.58 34.31 -5.32
C PRO A 151 18.19 34.27 -4.70
N LEU A 152 17.55 35.44 -4.58
CA LEU A 152 16.12 35.55 -4.28
C LEU A 152 15.28 35.21 -5.52
N GLY A 153 14.06 34.75 -5.29
CA GLY A 153 12.99 34.66 -6.27
C GLY A 153 11.94 35.76 -6.08
N GLY A 154 10.69 35.43 -6.34
CA GLY A 154 9.55 36.33 -6.17
C GLY A 154 9.23 36.65 -4.71
N LEU A 155 8.50 37.75 -4.52
CA LEU A 155 7.89 38.13 -3.24
C LEU A 155 6.84 37.06 -2.88
N PHE A 156 6.99 36.43 -1.71
CA PHE A 156 6.16 35.28 -1.35
C PHE A 156 4.87 35.68 -0.61
N PHE A 157 4.96 36.51 0.44
CA PHE A 157 3.79 37.08 1.12
C PHE A 157 3.47 38.48 0.59
N ASP A 158 2.23 38.94 0.78
CA ASP A 158 1.82 40.29 0.40
C ASP A 158 2.69 41.38 1.06
N ASP A 159 2.97 42.44 0.31
CA ASP A 159 3.62 43.65 0.82
C ASP A 159 2.56 44.70 1.18
N PRO A 160 2.16 44.83 2.46
CA PRO A 160 1.10 45.75 2.86
C PRO A 160 1.45 47.23 2.63
N ALA A 161 2.74 47.57 2.51
CA ALA A 161 3.18 48.94 2.26
C ALA A 161 2.99 49.38 0.79
N THR A 162 2.93 48.43 -0.15
CA THR A 162 2.73 48.73 -1.59
C THR A 162 1.45 48.14 -2.17
N GLY A 163 0.77 47.26 -1.43
CA GLY A 163 -0.37 46.47 -1.93
C GLY A 163 0.03 45.38 -2.93
N ARG A 164 1.32 45.15 -3.15
CA ARG A 164 1.81 44.12 -4.07
C ARG A 164 1.49 42.73 -3.52
N LYS A 165 0.80 41.93 -4.32
CA LYS A 165 0.48 40.54 -4.01
C LYS A 165 1.70 39.63 -4.13
N GLY A 166 1.83 38.71 -3.17
CA GLY A 166 2.85 37.65 -3.17
C GLY A 166 2.37 36.33 -3.76
N GLU A 167 3.29 35.42 -4.07
CA GLU A 167 3.01 34.10 -4.66
C GLU A 167 2.04 33.23 -3.81
N ILE A 168 1.97 33.46 -2.48
CA ILE A 168 1.07 32.73 -1.57
C ILE A 168 -0.40 32.75 -1.99
N ASN A 169 -0.87 33.82 -2.65
CA ASN A 169 -2.28 33.99 -3.01
C ASN A 169 -2.75 32.90 -4.00
N GLU A 170 -1.90 32.53 -4.96
CA GLU A 170 -2.22 31.50 -5.95
C GLU A 170 -2.27 30.10 -5.32
N ILE A 171 -1.40 29.83 -4.35
CA ILE A 171 -1.35 28.58 -3.58
C ILE A 171 -2.61 28.45 -2.72
N ALA A 172 -2.95 29.51 -1.98
CA ALA A 172 -4.14 29.55 -1.13
C ALA A 172 -5.46 29.54 -1.93
N GLU A 173 -5.48 30.06 -3.16
CA GLU A 173 -6.61 29.87 -4.08
C GLU A 173 -6.71 28.41 -4.53
N TRP A 174 -5.60 27.83 -5.00
CA TRP A 174 -5.59 26.44 -5.49
C TRP A 174 -6.06 25.46 -4.42
N LEU A 175 -5.53 25.57 -3.20
CA LEU A 175 -5.91 24.73 -2.04
C LEU A 175 -7.37 24.89 -1.61
N ARG A 176 -7.98 26.07 -1.82
CA ARG A 176 -9.41 26.27 -1.55
C ARG A 176 -10.30 25.57 -2.58
N ASN A 177 -9.84 25.51 -3.83
CA ASN A 177 -10.58 24.91 -4.95
C ASN A 177 -10.38 23.39 -5.07
N HIS A 178 -9.37 22.82 -4.41
CA HIS A 178 -9.04 21.38 -4.45
C HIS A 178 -9.05 20.76 -3.02
N PRO A 179 -10.22 20.66 -2.35
CA PRO A 179 -10.32 20.16 -0.98
C PRO A 179 -9.97 18.67 -0.82
N GLU A 180 -9.99 17.90 -1.90
CA GLU A 180 -9.65 16.47 -1.94
C GLU A 180 -8.14 16.24 -2.22
N GLU A 181 -7.36 17.29 -2.48
CA GLU A 181 -5.95 17.20 -2.80
C GLU A 181 -5.10 17.66 -1.61
N ILE A 182 -4.44 16.70 -0.94
CA ILE A 182 -3.63 16.97 0.25
C ILE A 182 -2.23 17.40 -0.20
N VAL A 183 -1.78 18.58 0.24
CA VAL A 183 -0.45 19.11 -0.09
C VAL A 183 0.41 19.21 1.18
N THR A 184 1.56 18.54 1.16
CA THR A 184 2.61 18.73 2.18
C THR A 184 3.50 19.91 1.79
N ILE A 185 3.67 20.87 2.69
CA ILE A 185 4.56 22.02 2.53
C ILE A 185 5.67 21.88 3.56
N GLU A 186 6.90 21.63 3.11
CA GLU A 186 8.09 21.67 3.96
C GLU A 186 8.64 23.10 3.96
N LEU A 187 8.42 23.83 5.06
CA LEU A 187 8.88 25.22 5.18
C LEU A 187 10.28 25.28 5.75
N ARG A 188 11.21 25.88 5.00
CA ARG A 188 12.57 26.23 5.44
C ARG A 188 12.74 27.75 5.43
N THR A 189 13.19 28.32 6.55
CA THR A 189 13.45 29.76 6.67
C THR A 189 14.94 30.08 6.69
N SER A 190 15.30 31.19 6.03
CA SER A 190 16.57 31.89 6.19
C SER A 190 16.28 33.31 6.64
N VAL A 191 16.81 33.68 7.80
CA VAL A 191 16.50 34.93 8.51
C VAL A 191 17.79 35.58 9.01
N PRO A 192 17.83 36.90 9.19
CA PRO A 192 18.93 37.57 9.87
C PRO A 192 19.22 36.93 11.23
N ALA A 193 20.49 36.95 11.65
CA ALA A 193 20.85 36.61 13.02
C ALA A 193 20.19 37.59 14.00
N ASP A 194 19.98 37.13 15.22
CA ASP A 194 19.36 37.92 16.28
C ASP A 194 20.12 39.24 16.54
N GLN A 195 19.37 40.34 16.58
CA GLN A 195 19.93 41.70 16.53
C GLN A 195 20.38 42.22 17.90
N ASP A 196 19.80 41.71 18.99
CA ASP A 196 20.25 41.99 20.36
C ASP A 196 20.01 40.78 21.30
N PRO A 197 20.88 39.76 21.26
CA PRO A 197 20.76 38.58 22.13
C PRO A 197 20.85 38.85 23.64
N SER A 198 21.01 40.11 24.05
CA SER A 198 21.10 40.51 25.46
C SER A 198 19.76 40.96 26.05
N ASP A 199 18.73 41.24 25.24
CA ASP A 199 17.40 41.66 25.71
C ASP A 199 16.50 40.48 26.16
N GLY A 200 16.93 39.23 25.89
CA GLY A 200 16.20 38.00 26.21
C GLY A 200 15.14 37.60 25.18
N ARG A 201 15.07 38.31 24.05
CA ARG A 201 14.32 37.98 22.84
C ARG A 201 15.23 37.18 21.90
N ASP A 202 14.63 36.57 20.88
CA ASP A 202 15.35 35.98 19.75
C ASP A 202 14.60 36.38 18.48
N THR A 203 15.08 37.43 17.80
CA THR A 203 14.39 37.96 16.61
C THR A 203 14.45 36.99 15.43
N ALA A 204 15.42 36.07 15.39
CA ALA A 204 15.51 35.05 14.35
C ALA A 204 14.45 33.94 14.55
N ALA A 205 14.19 33.55 15.80
CA ALA A 205 13.10 32.64 16.15
C ALA A 205 11.72 33.27 15.90
N GLU A 206 11.55 34.57 16.21
CA GLU A 206 10.33 35.31 15.91
C GLU A 206 10.07 35.44 14.40
N ASP A 207 11.07 35.81 13.61
CA ASP A 207 10.97 35.88 12.15
C ASP A 207 10.60 34.49 11.57
N THR A 208 11.24 33.43 12.05
CA THR A 208 10.88 32.07 11.61
C THR A 208 9.41 31.73 11.92
N ARG A 209 8.94 32.09 13.13
CA ARG A 209 7.53 31.90 13.51
C ARG A 209 6.59 32.75 12.67
N GLU A 210 6.96 33.99 12.33
CA GLU A 210 6.17 34.87 11.47
C GLU A 210 5.86 34.21 10.12
N ALA A 211 6.84 33.54 9.48
CA ALA A 211 6.60 32.83 8.23
C ALA A 211 5.58 31.69 8.35
N VAL A 212 5.60 30.95 9.47
CA VAL A 212 4.62 29.88 9.76
C VAL A 212 3.22 30.47 9.98
N GLU A 213 3.11 31.54 10.76
CA GLU A 213 1.84 32.23 11.01
C GLU A 213 1.25 32.86 9.73
N LEU A 214 2.09 33.50 8.90
CA LEU A 214 1.65 34.09 7.63
C LEU A 214 1.17 33.00 6.65
N LEU A 215 1.79 31.83 6.60
CA LEU A 215 1.28 30.67 5.86
C LEU A 215 -0.08 30.22 6.39
N GLY A 216 -0.21 30.05 7.72
CA GLY A 216 -1.47 29.69 8.37
C GLY A 216 -2.62 30.66 8.09
N GLN A 217 -2.33 31.97 8.13
CA GLN A 217 -3.30 33.03 7.89
C GLN A 217 -3.75 33.11 6.43
N ASN A 218 -2.84 32.99 5.46
CA ASN A 218 -3.17 33.11 4.04
C ASN A 218 -3.88 31.86 3.49
N ILE A 219 -3.50 30.67 3.94
CA ILE A 219 -4.12 29.39 3.52
C ILE A 219 -5.43 29.13 4.28
N GLY A 220 -5.48 29.50 5.55
CA GLY A 220 -6.56 29.20 6.47
C GLY A 220 -6.27 27.94 7.30
N THR A 221 -6.01 28.12 8.60
CA THR A 221 -5.62 27.06 9.54
C THR A 221 -6.65 25.92 9.68
N SER A 222 -7.91 26.14 9.33
CA SER A 222 -8.94 25.08 9.29
C SER A 222 -8.71 24.01 8.23
N ARG A 223 -7.82 24.25 7.26
CA ARG A 223 -7.39 23.29 6.23
C ARG A 223 -6.13 22.53 6.58
N MET A 224 -5.45 22.94 7.65
CA MET A 224 -4.18 22.35 8.05
C MET A 224 -4.41 21.17 9.00
N ALA A 225 -3.67 20.09 8.79
CA ALA A 225 -3.81 18.87 9.57
C ALA A 225 -3.41 19.08 11.02
N ASP A 226 -4.30 18.77 11.96
CA ASP A 226 -4.02 18.80 13.40
C ASP A 226 -3.19 17.58 13.81
N ARG A 227 -1.92 17.79 14.20
CA ARG A 227 -0.97 16.72 14.55
C ARG A 227 -1.36 15.90 15.77
N ASN A 228 -2.38 16.32 16.54
CA ASN A 228 -2.92 15.56 17.66
C ASN A 228 -4.08 14.63 17.24
N LYS A 229 -4.54 14.71 15.99
CA LYS A 229 -5.65 13.93 15.42
C LYS A 229 -5.24 13.13 14.19
N LEU A 230 -4.30 13.66 13.41
CA LEU A 230 -3.76 13.09 12.20
C LEU A 230 -2.26 12.90 12.33
N ALA A 231 -1.74 11.84 11.74
CA ALA A 231 -0.31 11.50 11.66
C ALA A 231 0.04 11.14 10.22
N PRO A 232 1.33 10.98 9.84
CA PRO A 232 1.68 10.48 8.51
C PRO A 232 1.03 9.10 8.22
N THR A 233 0.77 8.31 9.27
CA THR A 233 0.11 7.01 9.24
C THR A 233 -1.42 7.06 9.11
N SER A 234 -2.06 8.24 9.22
CA SER A 234 -3.50 8.41 9.00
C SER A 234 -3.84 8.26 7.51
N THR A 235 -5.00 7.67 7.21
CA THR A 235 -5.39 7.38 5.82
C THR A 235 -5.85 8.61 5.05
N TYR A 236 -5.76 8.59 3.72
CA TYR A 236 -6.30 9.66 2.86
C TYR A 236 -7.76 10.01 3.24
N ASN A 237 -8.61 8.99 3.41
CA ASN A 237 -10.00 9.16 3.83
C ASN A 237 -10.13 9.87 5.19
N GLN A 238 -9.22 9.65 6.14
CA GLN A 238 -9.21 10.37 7.44
C GLN A 238 -8.82 11.85 7.30
N PHE A 239 -7.87 12.19 6.42
CA PHE A 239 -7.52 13.58 6.12
C PHE A 239 -8.70 14.33 5.46
N VAL A 240 -9.30 13.73 4.42
CA VAL A 240 -10.47 14.31 3.73
C VAL A 240 -11.66 14.45 4.68
N GLN A 241 -11.95 13.44 5.51
CA GLN A 241 -13.01 13.50 6.52
C GLN A 241 -12.77 14.58 7.58
N ALA A 242 -11.51 14.86 7.92
CA ALA A 242 -11.15 15.95 8.83
C ALA A 242 -11.22 17.35 8.17
N GLY A 243 -11.45 17.44 6.85
CA GLY A 243 -11.38 18.69 6.08
C GLY A 243 -9.95 19.22 5.92
N ALA A 244 -8.94 18.40 6.19
CA ALA A 244 -7.53 18.78 6.19
C ALA A 244 -6.89 18.42 4.84
N ASN A 245 -6.56 19.44 4.05
CA ASN A 245 -5.89 19.28 2.75
C ASN A 245 -4.50 19.94 2.69
N VAL A 246 -3.92 20.30 3.85
CA VAL A 246 -2.56 20.82 3.98
C VAL A 246 -1.84 20.17 5.16
N VAL A 247 -0.60 19.73 4.94
CA VAL A 247 0.33 19.33 6.00
C VAL A 247 1.51 20.30 5.99
N LEU A 248 1.59 21.20 6.97
CA LEU A 248 2.70 22.15 7.07
C LEU A 248 3.79 21.60 8.00
N ILE A 249 4.97 21.29 7.46
CA ILE A 249 6.15 20.92 8.23
C ILE A 249 6.96 22.19 8.54
N ASP A 250 7.03 22.56 9.82
CA ASP A 250 7.93 23.60 10.31
C ASP A 250 9.30 22.95 10.59
N THR A 251 10.26 23.16 9.68
CA THR A 251 11.60 22.55 9.80
C THR A 251 12.42 23.08 10.98
N LYS A 252 12.00 24.20 11.59
CA LYS A 252 12.67 24.85 12.73
C LYS A 252 11.98 24.58 14.07
N ASN A 253 10.76 24.04 14.06
CA ASN A 253 9.92 23.81 15.25
C ASN A 253 9.69 25.12 16.04
N SER A 254 9.34 26.19 15.33
CA SER A 254 9.23 27.56 15.85
C SER A 254 7.92 27.86 16.61
N THR A 255 6.90 27.02 16.47
CA THR A 255 5.58 27.19 17.10
C THR A 255 5.02 25.89 17.67
N ASP A 256 4.24 26.00 18.74
CA ASP A 256 3.49 24.91 19.35
C ASP A 256 2.11 24.68 18.68
N ASN A 257 1.70 25.52 17.72
CA ASN A 257 0.41 25.42 17.03
C ASN A 257 0.15 24.00 16.49
N ALA A 258 -0.93 23.36 16.94
CA ALA A 258 -1.25 21.97 16.60
C ALA A 258 -1.30 21.64 15.09
N TRP A 259 -1.56 22.65 14.25
CA TRP A 259 -1.62 22.53 12.80
C TRP A 259 -0.26 22.65 12.09
N ALA A 260 0.81 23.01 12.80
CA ALA A 260 2.18 22.99 12.32
C ALA A 260 2.89 21.72 12.84
N TRP A 261 3.48 20.94 11.93
CA TRP A 261 4.09 19.64 12.23
C TRP A 261 5.59 19.79 12.40
N PRO A 262 6.21 19.09 13.35
CA PRO A 262 7.63 19.21 13.62
C PRO A 262 8.49 18.54 12.55
N SER A 263 9.73 19.02 12.40
CA SER A 263 10.68 18.60 11.35
C SER A 263 10.94 17.09 11.30
N HIS A 264 10.91 16.40 12.44
CA HIS A 264 11.19 14.96 12.55
C HIS A 264 10.11 14.05 11.93
N GLN A 265 9.02 14.60 11.38
CA GLN A 265 7.99 13.85 10.65
C GLN A 265 8.40 13.51 9.20
N VAL A 266 9.51 14.07 8.71
CA VAL A 266 10.07 13.83 7.37
C VAL A 266 11.51 13.33 7.49
N GLU A 267 11.91 12.42 6.60
CA GLU A 267 13.29 11.96 6.43
C GLU A 267 13.64 11.76 4.94
N SER A 268 14.93 11.86 4.60
CA SER A 268 15.43 11.72 3.21
C SER A 268 16.45 10.60 2.99
N ARG A 269 16.80 9.85 4.05
CA ARG A 269 17.56 8.58 4.02
C ARG A 269 18.80 8.60 3.12
N ASP A 270 19.59 9.68 3.19
CA ASP A 270 20.78 9.93 2.38
C ASP A 270 20.57 9.79 0.85
N SER A 271 19.33 9.84 0.37
CA SER A 271 19.00 9.82 -1.08
C SER A 271 19.46 11.10 -1.80
N TYR A 272 19.79 12.15 -1.05
CA TYR A 272 20.37 13.41 -1.52
C TYR A 272 21.70 13.68 -0.81
N VAL A 273 22.72 14.12 -1.56
CA VAL A 273 24.02 14.54 -1.02
C VAL A 273 24.29 15.97 -1.48
N GLU A 274 24.23 16.90 -0.54
CA GLU A 274 24.51 18.32 -0.78
C GLU A 274 25.96 18.64 -0.36
N ASN A 275 26.82 18.94 -1.32
CA ASN A 275 28.07 19.64 -1.02
C ASN A 275 27.79 21.16 -0.90
N LYS A 276 28.15 21.74 0.25
CA LYS A 276 27.87 23.14 0.60
C LYS A 276 28.98 24.12 0.22
N ASP A 277 29.98 23.69 -0.55
CA ASP A 277 31.03 24.57 -1.09
C ASP A 277 30.90 24.77 -2.61
N TRP A 278 29.79 25.38 -3.03
CA TRP A 278 29.55 25.67 -4.45
C TRP A 278 30.64 26.61 -5.00
N GLY A 279 31.03 27.61 -4.21
CA GLY A 279 32.11 28.54 -4.55
C GLY A 279 33.47 27.87 -4.78
N GLY A 280 33.82 26.86 -3.98
CA GLY A 280 35.02 26.05 -4.15
C GLY A 280 34.98 25.20 -5.41
N LEU A 281 33.88 24.48 -5.65
CA LEU A 281 33.66 23.67 -6.85
C LEU A 281 33.78 24.50 -8.14
N ILE A 282 33.16 25.68 -8.18
CA ILE A 282 33.24 26.63 -9.31
C ILE A 282 34.68 27.12 -9.51
N LYS A 283 35.38 27.45 -8.42
CA LYS A 283 36.77 27.92 -8.46
C LYS A 283 37.75 26.85 -8.92
N GLU A 284 37.42 25.57 -8.75
CA GLU A 284 38.20 24.45 -9.29
C GLU A 284 37.92 24.24 -10.78
N ALA A 285 36.65 24.23 -11.19
CA ALA A 285 36.25 24.14 -12.59
C ALA A 285 36.89 25.24 -13.46
N LEU A 286 36.87 26.48 -12.97
CA LEU A 286 37.51 27.64 -13.60
C LEU A 286 39.04 27.53 -13.75
N LYS A 287 39.70 26.73 -12.90
CA LYS A 287 41.16 26.50 -12.98
C LYS A 287 41.51 25.34 -13.90
N ASN A 288 40.66 24.33 -13.98
CA ASN A 288 40.88 23.08 -14.70
C ASN A 288 39.79 22.81 -15.76
N PRO A 289 39.64 23.67 -16.80
CA PRO A 289 38.50 23.63 -17.75
C PRO A 289 38.50 22.43 -18.72
N GLY A 290 39.25 21.36 -18.43
CA GLY A 290 39.36 20.16 -19.28
C GLY A 290 39.39 18.84 -18.50
N SER A 291 39.11 18.85 -17.19
CA SER A 291 38.99 17.62 -16.37
C SER A 291 37.55 17.10 -16.25
N SER A 292 36.58 17.79 -16.83
CA SER A 292 35.15 17.43 -16.80
C SER A 292 34.83 16.29 -17.76
N SER A 293 34.38 15.17 -17.18
CA SER A 293 33.75 14.06 -17.89
C SER A 293 32.37 14.48 -18.42
N PRO A 294 31.69 13.76 -19.34
CA PRO A 294 30.33 14.11 -19.76
C PRO A 294 29.32 14.12 -18.59
N ALA A 295 29.12 15.31 -18.03
CA ALA A 295 28.43 15.62 -16.78
C ALA A 295 27.13 14.82 -16.58
N ILE A 296 26.25 14.97 -17.57
CA ILE A 296 24.83 14.62 -17.52
C ILE A 296 24.61 13.13 -17.23
N ASP A 297 25.41 12.27 -17.88
CA ASP A 297 25.27 10.84 -17.74
C ASP A 297 25.86 10.31 -16.44
N LEU A 298 26.98 10.89 -15.98
CA LEU A 298 27.59 10.53 -14.70
C LEU A 298 26.74 10.97 -13.51
N VAL A 299 26.26 12.23 -13.51
CA VAL A 299 25.34 12.77 -12.50
C VAL A 299 24.11 11.88 -12.39
N SER A 300 23.44 11.62 -13.52
CA SER A 300 22.19 10.84 -13.53
C SER A 300 22.38 9.40 -13.09
N ARG A 301 23.41 8.70 -13.58
CA ARG A 301 23.68 7.30 -13.17
C ARG A 301 24.09 7.20 -11.71
N THR A 302 24.72 8.24 -11.13
CA THR A 302 25.14 8.22 -9.73
C THR A 302 23.94 8.44 -8.79
N ALA A 303 23.10 9.44 -9.07
CA ALA A 303 21.86 9.68 -8.33
C ALA A 303 20.92 8.45 -8.38
N LEU A 304 20.70 7.88 -9.57
CA LEU A 304 19.82 6.70 -9.71
C LEU A 304 20.36 5.46 -8.98
N LYS A 305 21.68 5.20 -9.00
CA LYS A 305 22.28 4.09 -8.25
C LYS A 305 22.16 4.26 -6.73
N ARG A 306 22.29 5.49 -6.22
CA ARG A 306 22.07 5.79 -4.80
C ARG A 306 20.63 5.50 -4.41
N ASN A 307 19.68 5.96 -5.21
CA ASN A 307 18.25 5.70 -4.99
C ASN A 307 17.91 4.20 -5.05
N GLU A 308 18.50 3.45 -6.00
CA GLU A 308 18.36 1.99 -6.05
C GLU A 308 18.85 1.30 -4.77
N GLU A 309 19.95 1.75 -4.18
CA GLU A 309 20.46 1.18 -2.93
C GLU A 309 19.57 1.56 -1.73
N VAL A 310 19.18 2.83 -1.59
CA VAL A 310 18.28 3.30 -0.51
C VAL A 310 16.94 2.55 -0.55
N LEU A 311 16.34 2.42 -1.73
CA LEU A 311 15.10 1.66 -1.92
C LEU A 311 15.24 0.18 -1.55
N ARG A 312 16.42 -0.41 -1.77
CA ARG A 312 16.72 -1.83 -1.51
C ARG A 312 17.06 -2.13 -0.05
N THR A 313 17.67 -1.20 0.68
CA THR A 313 18.26 -1.46 2.01
C THR A 313 17.59 -0.75 3.17
N ASP A 314 16.96 0.40 2.96
CA ASP A 314 16.48 1.25 4.06
C ASP A 314 14.94 1.35 4.13
N THR A 315 14.38 0.71 5.16
CA THR A 315 12.94 0.81 5.47
C THR A 315 12.58 2.11 6.20
N GLY A 316 13.57 2.78 6.81
CA GLY A 316 13.47 3.95 7.69
C GLY A 316 12.41 3.82 8.80
N ASP A 317 11.86 4.94 9.24
CA ASP A 317 10.75 4.96 10.18
C ASP A 317 9.42 4.77 9.43
N PRO A 318 8.66 3.68 9.68
CA PRO A 318 7.39 3.44 9.00
C PRO A 318 6.30 4.47 9.36
N ASN A 319 6.52 5.32 10.35
CA ASN A 319 5.57 6.33 10.83
C ASN A 319 5.80 7.73 10.25
N LYS A 320 6.83 7.93 9.41
CA LYS A 320 7.20 9.23 8.84
C LYS A 320 6.98 9.29 7.33
N PHE A 321 7.07 10.49 6.77
CA PHE A 321 7.23 10.70 5.34
C PHE A 321 8.69 10.45 4.92
N PHE A 322 8.90 9.67 3.85
CA PHE A 322 10.18 9.52 3.18
C PHE A 322 10.20 10.23 1.83
N THR A 323 11.11 11.20 1.71
CA THR A 323 11.41 11.97 0.51
C THR A 323 12.61 11.37 -0.22
N LEU A 324 12.34 10.68 -1.34
CA LEU A 324 13.35 10.19 -2.27
C LEU A 324 13.74 11.32 -3.25
N SER A 325 15.02 11.68 -3.29
CA SER A 325 15.55 12.67 -4.23
C SER A 325 15.62 12.12 -5.67
N GLY A 326 14.65 12.48 -6.51
CA GLY A 326 14.73 12.40 -7.98
C GLY A 326 15.36 13.64 -8.61
N ASN A 327 16.23 14.32 -7.86
CA ASN A 327 16.86 15.58 -8.21
C ASN A 327 18.25 15.38 -8.85
N VAL A 328 18.71 16.41 -9.55
CA VAL A 328 20.07 16.49 -10.07
C VAL A 328 21.03 16.59 -8.88
N ASP A 329 22.04 15.71 -8.83
CA ASP A 329 23.07 15.78 -7.78
C ASP A 329 23.94 17.02 -7.99
N SER A 330 23.70 18.04 -7.17
CA SER A 330 24.35 19.35 -7.27
C SER A 330 25.87 19.24 -7.14
N THR A 331 26.38 18.38 -6.25
CA THR A 331 27.82 18.12 -6.04
C THR A 331 28.54 17.75 -7.33
N LEU A 332 27.87 17.04 -8.23
CA LEU A 332 28.41 16.61 -9.53
C LEU A 332 28.07 17.59 -10.67
N ALA A 333 26.96 18.32 -10.57
CA ALA A 333 26.47 19.21 -11.63
C ALA A 333 27.10 20.62 -11.64
N ILE A 334 27.42 21.19 -10.46
CA ILE A 334 27.89 22.57 -10.33
C ILE A 334 29.22 22.86 -11.07
N PRO A 335 30.26 22.01 -10.98
CA PRO A 335 31.54 22.29 -11.65
C PRO A 335 31.35 22.46 -13.17
N ASP A 336 30.60 21.54 -13.77
CA ASP A 336 30.36 21.50 -15.21
C ASP A 336 29.43 22.64 -15.65
N ALA A 337 28.40 22.95 -14.85
CA ALA A 337 27.53 24.10 -15.07
C ALA A 337 28.31 25.43 -15.13
N ALA A 338 29.23 25.64 -14.20
CA ALA A 338 30.01 26.86 -14.17
C ALA A 338 31.06 26.92 -15.30
N ALA A 339 31.71 25.79 -15.63
CA ALA A 339 32.60 25.72 -16.78
C ALA A 339 31.86 26.05 -18.09
N ASP A 340 30.68 25.48 -18.30
CA ASP A 340 29.85 25.70 -19.49
C ASP A 340 29.31 27.13 -19.58
N VAL A 341 28.78 27.70 -18.49
CA VAL A 341 28.26 29.08 -18.48
C VAL A 341 29.37 30.12 -18.67
N VAL A 342 30.58 29.84 -18.18
CA VAL A 342 31.74 30.73 -18.39
C VAL A 342 32.28 30.61 -19.82
N THR A 343 32.33 29.39 -20.39
CA THR A 343 32.88 29.14 -21.72
C THR A 343 31.94 29.57 -22.84
N ASN A 344 30.64 29.30 -22.70
CA ASN A 344 29.62 29.60 -23.72
C ASN A 344 28.94 30.98 -23.51
N GLY A 345 29.38 31.73 -22.51
CA GLY A 345 28.90 33.07 -22.16
C GLY A 345 27.74 33.05 -21.15
N MET A 346 27.67 34.08 -20.31
CA MET A 346 26.83 34.10 -19.10
C MET A 346 25.30 34.06 -19.33
N ASN A 347 24.85 34.10 -20.59
CA ASN A 347 23.46 33.87 -21.00
C ASN A 347 23.22 32.44 -21.56
N TYR A 348 24.15 31.51 -21.33
CA TYR A 348 24.07 30.14 -21.86
C TYR A 348 22.81 29.42 -21.38
N LYS A 349 21.94 29.11 -22.34
CA LYS A 349 20.65 28.44 -22.12
C LYS A 349 20.49 27.32 -23.15
N PRO A 350 20.98 26.10 -22.85
CA PRO A 350 20.73 24.93 -23.70
C PRO A 350 19.23 24.77 -23.97
N ASP A 351 18.85 24.69 -25.23
CA ASP A 351 17.44 24.63 -25.69
C ASP A 351 16.51 25.72 -25.10
N GLY A 352 17.07 26.88 -24.69
CA GLY A 352 16.32 27.97 -24.06
C GLY A 352 16.04 27.80 -22.56
N LEU A 353 16.45 26.69 -21.95
CA LEU A 353 16.31 26.42 -20.51
C LEU A 353 17.47 27.00 -19.69
N ALA A 354 17.24 27.28 -18.41
CA ALA A 354 18.34 27.46 -17.45
C ALA A 354 19.15 26.15 -17.35
N TYR A 355 20.46 26.23 -17.09
CA TYR A 355 21.34 25.07 -17.16
C TYR A 355 20.90 23.91 -16.24
N MET A 356 20.46 24.21 -15.01
CA MET A 356 19.94 23.18 -14.11
C MET A 356 18.62 22.55 -14.59
N LEU A 357 17.73 23.30 -15.24
CA LEU A 357 16.54 22.74 -15.86
C LEU A 357 16.87 21.85 -17.06
N TYR A 358 17.92 22.17 -17.81
CA TYR A 358 18.45 21.30 -18.86
C TYR A 358 18.97 19.98 -18.27
N LEU A 359 19.82 20.02 -17.23
CA LEU A 359 20.29 18.82 -16.54
C LEU A 359 19.13 18.00 -15.94
N ALA A 360 18.15 18.67 -15.32
CA ALA A 360 16.96 18.04 -14.75
C ALA A 360 16.15 17.30 -15.81
N ARG A 361 15.99 17.87 -17.01
CA ARG A 361 15.30 17.22 -18.13
C ARG A 361 15.96 15.90 -18.52
N GLU A 362 17.28 15.90 -18.68
CA GLU A 362 18.05 14.71 -19.06
C GLU A 362 18.10 13.65 -17.93
N HIS A 363 18.11 14.08 -16.67
CA HIS A 363 17.93 13.19 -15.52
C HIS A 363 16.54 12.56 -15.50
N ASN A 364 15.50 13.39 -15.65
CA ASN A 364 14.11 13.00 -15.60
C ASN A 364 13.75 11.94 -16.64
N PHE A 365 14.30 11.98 -17.86
CA PHE A 365 14.09 10.90 -18.83
C PHE A 365 14.60 9.54 -18.34
N LYS A 366 15.76 9.48 -17.66
CA LYS A 366 16.32 8.23 -17.10
C LYS A 366 15.58 7.79 -15.84
N LEU A 367 15.14 8.75 -15.03
CA LEU A 367 14.27 8.50 -13.87
C LEU A 367 12.90 7.95 -14.30
N LEU A 368 12.34 8.45 -15.41
CA LEU A 368 11.07 7.98 -15.98
C LEU A 368 11.15 6.51 -16.44
N GLU A 369 12.25 6.10 -17.08
CA GLU A 369 12.50 4.68 -17.42
C GLU A 369 12.52 3.77 -16.18
N LYS A 370 13.02 4.28 -15.04
CA LYS A 370 12.96 3.55 -13.77
C LYS A 370 11.54 3.50 -13.21
N LEU A 371 10.85 4.63 -13.13
CA LEU A 371 9.48 4.79 -12.62
C LEU A 371 8.44 3.96 -13.40
N GLU A 372 8.64 3.77 -14.70
CA GLU A 372 7.75 2.97 -15.56
C GLU A 372 8.16 1.49 -15.65
N GLY A 373 9.45 1.21 -15.43
CA GLY A 373 10.05 -0.12 -15.54
C GLY A 373 10.40 -0.75 -14.19
N SER A 374 11.69 -0.78 -13.84
CA SER A 374 12.19 -1.57 -12.71
C SER A 374 11.69 -1.12 -11.34
N TRP A 375 11.38 0.16 -11.14
CA TRP A 375 10.82 0.65 -9.88
C TRP A 375 9.31 0.42 -9.81
N ARG A 376 8.59 0.42 -10.95
CA ARG A 376 7.15 0.16 -11.01
C ARG A 376 6.71 -1.15 -10.40
N HIS A 377 7.61 -2.13 -10.30
CA HIS A 377 7.34 -3.47 -9.77
C HIS A 377 8.18 -3.80 -8.53
N SER A 378 8.79 -2.80 -7.88
CA SER A 378 9.69 -3.00 -6.75
C SER A 378 9.48 -1.96 -5.64
N ASP A 379 10.56 -1.57 -4.96
CA ASP A 379 10.51 -1.03 -3.62
C ASP A 379 10.05 0.42 -3.52
N ILE A 380 9.92 1.17 -4.63
CA ILE A 380 9.45 2.56 -4.56
C ILE A 380 8.04 2.67 -3.99
N ALA A 381 7.13 1.77 -4.39
CA ALA A 381 5.75 1.76 -3.90
C ALA A 381 5.61 1.09 -2.51
N ARG A 382 6.68 0.45 -2.01
CA ARG A 382 6.73 -0.19 -0.68
C ARG A 382 7.38 0.72 0.37
N ASN A 383 8.44 1.42 -0.04
CA ASN A 383 9.37 2.10 0.86
C ASN A 383 9.33 3.62 0.74
N THR A 384 8.81 4.20 -0.35
CA THR A 384 8.74 5.66 -0.62
C THR A 384 7.31 6.18 -0.70
N ASN A 385 7.13 7.45 -0.32
CA ASN A 385 5.86 8.16 -0.50
C ASN A 385 6.02 9.56 -1.14
N ILE A 386 7.22 10.15 -1.19
CA ILE A 386 7.48 11.36 -1.99
C ILE A 386 8.66 11.09 -2.93
N VAL A 387 8.44 11.34 -4.23
CA VAL A 387 9.51 11.43 -5.23
C VAL A 387 9.70 12.91 -5.54
N GLN A 388 10.74 13.50 -4.98
CA GLN A 388 11.04 14.92 -5.18
C GLN A 388 11.75 15.10 -6.52
N LEU A 389 11.35 16.12 -7.30
CA LEU A 389 11.76 16.30 -8.69
C LEU A 389 12.26 17.73 -8.93
N ASP A 390 13.32 17.84 -9.71
CA ASP A 390 13.62 19.06 -10.45
C ASP A 390 12.77 19.05 -11.73
N PHE A 391 12.26 20.22 -12.12
CA PHE A 391 11.49 20.42 -13.35
C PHE A 391 10.26 19.50 -13.46
N ILE A 392 9.39 19.48 -12.44
CA ILE A 392 8.19 18.61 -12.38
C ILE A 392 7.22 18.83 -13.56
N ASN A 393 7.15 20.06 -14.09
CA ASN A 393 6.39 20.43 -15.28
C ASN A 393 7.03 19.98 -16.61
N MET A 394 8.09 19.17 -16.60
CA MET A 394 8.75 18.68 -17.82
C MET A 394 7.75 18.04 -18.79
N GLY A 395 7.85 18.45 -20.06
CA GLY A 395 7.32 17.76 -21.22
C GLY A 395 8.38 17.77 -22.34
N GLY A 396 8.10 17.12 -23.45
CA GLY A 396 9.01 17.03 -24.59
C GLY A 396 8.88 15.71 -25.34
N TYR A 397 9.88 15.35 -26.14
CA TYR A 397 9.90 14.07 -26.86
C TYR A 397 10.90 13.12 -26.22
N ARG A 398 10.47 11.88 -25.99
CA ARG A 398 11.39 10.80 -25.61
C ARG A 398 12.28 10.41 -26.79
N ALA A 399 13.37 9.69 -26.52
CA ALA A 399 14.27 9.15 -27.55
C ALA A 399 13.56 8.25 -28.59
N ASN A 400 12.40 7.67 -28.26
CA ASN A 400 11.57 6.88 -29.18
C ASN A 400 10.51 7.70 -29.95
N GLY A 401 10.49 9.03 -29.80
CA GLY A 401 9.54 9.92 -30.45
C GLY A 401 8.15 10.04 -29.78
N LYS A 402 7.84 9.30 -28.69
CA LYS A 402 6.58 9.55 -27.95
C LYS A 402 6.64 10.94 -27.30
N LEU A 403 5.63 11.76 -27.57
CA LEU A 403 5.39 13.02 -26.87
C LEU A 403 5.05 12.72 -25.40
N LEU A 404 5.78 13.36 -24.48
CA LEU A 404 5.49 13.42 -23.06
C LEU A 404 4.83 14.76 -22.77
N GLY A 405 3.59 14.74 -22.30
CA GLY A 405 2.90 15.94 -21.82
C GLY A 405 3.56 16.52 -20.58
N SER A 406 3.31 17.81 -20.31
CA SER A 406 3.73 18.45 -19.05
C SER A 406 3.10 17.69 -17.87
N GLY A 407 3.93 17.27 -16.91
CA GLY A 407 3.47 16.42 -15.80
C GLY A 407 3.54 14.92 -16.07
N GLY A 408 4.12 14.48 -17.19
CA GLY A 408 4.32 13.05 -17.46
C GLY A 408 5.19 12.33 -16.42
N MET A 409 6.10 13.05 -15.75
CA MET A 409 6.82 12.56 -14.57
C MET A 409 5.86 12.27 -13.41
N SER A 410 4.99 13.23 -13.07
CA SER A 410 3.97 13.07 -12.05
C SER A 410 3.03 11.91 -12.35
N ALA A 411 2.57 11.77 -13.60
CA ALA A 411 1.70 10.65 -14.01
C ALA A 411 2.37 9.28 -13.75
N ALA A 412 3.65 9.14 -14.07
CA ALA A 412 4.42 7.92 -13.77
C ALA A 412 4.58 7.69 -12.26
N VAL A 413 4.91 8.72 -11.47
CA VAL A 413 4.98 8.62 -9.99
C VAL A 413 3.63 8.22 -9.40
N ILE A 414 2.53 8.85 -9.83
CA ILE A 414 1.17 8.54 -9.37
C ILE A 414 0.78 7.12 -9.74
N ALA A 415 1.12 6.62 -10.94
CA ALA A 415 0.82 5.26 -11.37
C ALA A 415 1.51 4.16 -10.52
N ASN A 416 2.57 4.49 -9.77
CA ASN A 416 3.21 3.58 -8.80
C ASN A 416 2.32 3.33 -7.55
N ASN A 417 1.21 4.06 -7.38
CA ASN A 417 0.18 3.75 -6.39
C ASN A 417 -0.68 2.52 -6.74
N THR A 418 -0.48 1.92 -7.91
CA THR A 418 -1.12 0.67 -8.33
C THR A 418 -0.44 -0.52 -7.63
N PRO A 419 -1.17 -1.45 -6.99
CA PRO A 419 -0.59 -2.71 -6.51
C PRO A 419 0.07 -3.49 -7.65
N THR A 420 1.33 -3.88 -7.47
CA THR A 420 2.15 -4.45 -8.56
C THR A 420 2.64 -5.81 -8.17
N THR A 421 1.96 -6.83 -8.68
CA THR A 421 2.02 -8.23 -8.25
C THR A 421 3.43 -8.84 -8.38
N ALA A 422 4.30 -8.54 -7.42
CA ALA A 422 5.66 -9.04 -7.35
C ALA A 422 5.67 -10.52 -6.94
N PRO A 423 6.69 -11.31 -7.29
CA PRO A 423 6.77 -12.70 -6.87
C PRO A 423 6.72 -12.84 -5.34
N GLY A 424 5.79 -13.66 -4.83
CA GLY A 424 5.50 -13.81 -3.40
C GLY A 424 4.38 -12.90 -2.86
N THR A 425 3.87 -11.95 -3.65
CA THR A 425 2.69 -11.15 -3.27
C THR A 425 1.44 -12.02 -3.26
N LEU A 426 0.65 -11.94 -2.20
CA LEU A 426 -0.58 -12.70 -2.08
C LEU A 426 -1.69 -12.07 -2.94
N LEU A 427 -2.26 -12.84 -3.85
CA LEU A 427 -3.36 -12.40 -4.72
C LEU A 427 -4.65 -13.14 -4.39
N ALA A 428 -5.75 -12.40 -4.32
CA ALA A 428 -7.12 -12.85 -4.21
C ALA A 428 -7.80 -12.86 -5.59
N ALA A 429 -8.61 -13.87 -5.88
CA ALA A 429 -9.61 -13.84 -6.96
C ALA A 429 -10.93 -14.43 -6.45
N GLU A 430 -12.04 -13.74 -6.68
CA GLU A 430 -13.37 -14.26 -6.35
C GLU A 430 -14.04 -14.88 -7.58
N ARG A 431 -14.61 -16.07 -7.40
CA ARG A 431 -15.61 -16.62 -8.34
C ARG A 431 -16.99 -16.27 -7.80
N LEU A 432 -17.75 -15.54 -8.60
CA LEU A 432 -19.13 -15.15 -8.31
C LEU A 432 -20.07 -16.37 -8.38
N ALA A 433 -21.24 -16.27 -7.77
CA ALA A 433 -22.26 -17.32 -7.78
C ALA A 433 -22.79 -17.63 -9.20
N ASP A 434 -22.75 -16.65 -10.12
CA ASP A 434 -23.07 -16.85 -11.55
C ASP A 434 -21.92 -17.52 -12.35
N GLY A 435 -20.81 -17.81 -11.69
CA GLY A 435 -19.64 -18.49 -12.24
C GLY A 435 -18.61 -17.59 -12.91
N LYS A 436 -18.82 -16.28 -13.00
CA LYS A 436 -17.80 -15.33 -13.47
C LYS A 436 -16.69 -15.14 -12.44
N TRP A 437 -15.51 -14.75 -12.90
CA TRP A 437 -14.38 -14.40 -12.05
C TRP A 437 -14.21 -12.89 -11.94
N SER A 438 -13.81 -12.41 -10.75
CA SER A 438 -13.18 -11.10 -10.60
C SER A 438 -11.81 -11.10 -11.27
N GLY A 439 -11.24 -9.91 -11.52
CA GLY A 439 -9.80 -9.81 -11.73
C GLY A 439 -9.07 -10.19 -10.43
N ALA A 440 -7.93 -10.88 -10.52
CA ALA A 440 -7.12 -11.15 -9.33
C ALA A 440 -6.40 -9.87 -8.84
N GLN A 441 -6.30 -9.69 -7.54
CA GLN A 441 -5.80 -8.47 -6.88
C GLN A 441 -4.91 -8.79 -5.70
N ALA A 442 -3.90 -7.96 -5.43
CA ALA A 442 -3.09 -8.09 -4.23
C ALA A 442 -3.92 -7.85 -2.96
N LEU A 443 -3.66 -8.65 -1.92
CA LEU A 443 -4.16 -8.37 -0.58
C LEU A 443 -3.43 -7.14 -0.03
N PRO A 444 -4.12 -6.23 0.70
CA PRO A 444 -3.47 -5.08 1.33
C PRO A 444 -2.38 -5.56 2.28
N GLY A 445 -1.27 -4.82 2.41
CA GLY A 445 -0.14 -5.23 3.24
C GLY A 445 -0.32 -5.02 4.73
N ALA A 446 0.59 -5.60 5.52
CA ALA A 446 0.68 -5.36 6.96
C ALA A 446 1.40 -4.03 7.24
N TYR A 447 1.00 -3.33 8.32
CA TYR A 447 1.67 -2.11 8.82
C TYR A 447 1.98 -1.05 7.75
N GLY A 448 1.04 -0.84 6.81
CA GLY A 448 1.17 0.15 5.75
C GLY A 448 1.97 -0.30 4.53
N ALA A 449 2.44 -1.55 4.44
CA ALA A 449 2.90 -2.09 3.16
C ALA A 449 1.75 -2.04 2.12
N LEU A 450 2.06 -1.71 0.86
CA LEU A 450 1.07 -1.61 -0.21
C LEU A 450 0.32 -2.94 -0.42
N GLU A 451 1.05 -4.04 -0.34
CA GLU A 451 0.58 -5.39 -0.59
C GLU A 451 1.20 -6.39 0.40
N PHE A 452 0.49 -7.45 0.75
CA PHE A 452 1.04 -8.49 1.61
C PHE A 452 1.89 -9.46 0.78
N ALA A 453 3.20 -9.44 1.00
CA ALA A 453 4.14 -10.38 0.40
C ALA A 453 4.65 -11.37 1.46
N GLY A 454 4.71 -12.64 1.07
CA GLY A 454 4.99 -13.74 1.99
C GLY A 454 5.03 -15.10 1.29
N GLY A 455 4.90 -16.16 2.08
CA GLY A 455 4.98 -17.53 1.59
C GLY A 455 3.72 -18.35 1.89
N GLU A 456 3.85 -19.21 2.91
CA GLU A 456 2.80 -20.13 3.31
C GLU A 456 1.61 -19.39 3.94
N ARG A 457 0.40 -19.86 3.62
CA ARG A 457 -0.86 -19.14 3.87
C ARG A 457 -2.06 -20.08 3.90
N SER A 458 -3.15 -19.64 4.50
CA SER A 458 -4.45 -20.29 4.39
C SER A 458 -5.60 -19.27 4.49
N VAL A 459 -6.77 -19.67 3.98
CA VAL A 459 -7.98 -18.86 3.93
C VAL A 459 -9.17 -19.70 4.39
N ALA A 460 -10.08 -19.10 5.15
CA ALA A 460 -11.34 -19.72 5.54
C ALA A 460 -12.48 -18.69 5.44
N ALA A 461 -13.64 -19.14 4.98
CA ALA A 461 -14.86 -18.34 4.95
C ALA A 461 -15.72 -18.67 6.18
N MET A 462 -16.46 -17.68 6.65
CA MET A 462 -17.26 -17.75 7.86
C MET A 462 -18.77 -17.74 7.54
N PRO A 463 -19.63 -18.27 8.43
CA PRO A 463 -21.09 -18.29 8.22
C PRO A 463 -21.73 -16.91 8.06
N ASN A 464 -21.09 -15.84 8.55
CA ASN A 464 -21.55 -14.45 8.40
C ASN A 464 -21.09 -13.79 7.08
N GLY A 465 -20.32 -14.49 6.23
CA GLY A 465 -19.77 -13.97 4.98
C GLY A 465 -18.36 -13.35 5.09
N ASP A 466 -17.79 -13.26 6.29
CA ASP A 466 -16.41 -12.81 6.46
C ASP A 466 -15.41 -13.86 5.93
N VAL A 467 -14.25 -13.40 5.49
CA VAL A 467 -13.14 -14.25 5.02
C VAL A 467 -11.91 -13.98 5.88
N HIS A 468 -11.42 -15.02 6.55
CA HIS A 468 -10.26 -14.98 7.43
C HIS A 468 -9.02 -15.45 6.68
N PHE A 469 -7.91 -14.75 6.88
CA PHE A 469 -6.62 -14.99 6.26
C PHE A 469 -5.56 -15.23 7.33
N MET A 470 -4.69 -16.20 7.09
CA MET A 470 -3.48 -16.41 7.86
C MET A 470 -2.32 -16.55 6.89
N ALA A 471 -1.21 -15.85 7.11
CA ALA A 471 -0.03 -15.94 6.27
C ALA A 471 1.25 -15.60 7.03
N TYR A 472 2.37 -16.19 6.60
CA TYR A 472 3.69 -15.71 7.01
C TYR A 472 4.13 -14.55 6.13
N GLY A 473 4.57 -13.46 6.75
CA GLY A 473 5.25 -12.38 6.04
C GLY A 473 6.66 -12.79 5.57
N ASN A 474 7.30 -11.92 4.78
CA ASN A 474 8.70 -12.10 4.37
C ASN A 474 9.69 -12.13 5.56
N ASP A 475 9.29 -11.55 6.70
CA ASP A 475 9.99 -11.59 7.99
C ASP A 475 9.83 -12.92 8.74
N LYS A 476 8.98 -13.84 8.23
CA LYS A 476 8.60 -15.14 8.80
C LYS A 476 7.75 -15.05 10.07
N HIS A 477 7.22 -13.88 10.41
CA HIS A 477 6.20 -13.76 11.46
C HIS A 477 4.83 -14.17 10.95
N LEU A 478 3.97 -14.70 11.83
CA LEU A 478 2.62 -15.14 11.48
C LEU A 478 1.58 -14.02 11.67
N TYR A 479 0.81 -13.75 10.62
CA TYR A 479 -0.17 -12.67 10.56
C TYR A 479 -1.58 -13.19 10.28
N HIS A 480 -2.57 -12.64 11.00
CA HIS A 480 -4.00 -12.88 10.79
C HIS A 480 -4.68 -11.59 10.29
N ASN A 481 -5.62 -11.71 9.35
CA ASN A 481 -6.47 -10.61 8.87
C ASN A 481 -7.88 -11.14 8.57
N VAL A 482 -8.85 -10.23 8.49
CA VAL A 482 -10.23 -10.53 8.10
C VAL A 482 -10.66 -9.53 7.03
N ARG A 483 -11.22 -10.03 5.93
CA ARG A 483 -12.08 -9.24 5.05
C ARG A 483 -13.51 -9.46 5.46
N LEU A 484 -14.18 -8.39 5.89
CA LEU A 484 -15.56 -8.44 6.33
C LEU A 484 -16.50 -8.64 5.14
N ALA A 485 -17.71 -9.14 5.39
CA ALA A 485 -18.72 -9.40 4.35
C ALA A 485 -19.10 -8.18 3.49
N ASN A 486 -18.92 -6.96 4.02
CA ASN A 486 -19.11 -5.68 3.30
C ASN A 486 -17.94 -5.33 2.34
N GLY A 487 -16.86 -6.12 2.33
CA GLY A 487 -15.66 -5.94 1.52
C GLY A 487 -14.50 -5.20 2.20
N SER A 488 -14.71 -4.57 3.37
CA SER A 488 -13.65 -3.83 4.08
C SER A 488 -12.71 -4.77 4.85
N TRP A 489 -11.51 -4.31 5.16
CA TRP A 489 -10.48 -5.11 5.82
C TRP A 489 -10.29 -4.72 7.29
N GLN A 490 -10.05 -5.69 8.17
CA GLN A 490 -9.64 -5.46 9.56
C GLN A 490 -8.18 -4.97 9.65
N GLY A 491 -7.34 -5.37 8.69
CA GLY A 491 -5.90 -5.15 8.71
C GLY A 491 -5.14 -6.35 9.32
N TRP A 492 -3.89 -6.53 8.90
CA TRP A 492 -3.06 -7.64 9.38
C TRP A 492 -2.55 -7.38 10.79
N ASN A 493 -2.76 -8.35 11.66
CA ASN A 493 -2.34 -8.35 13.05
C ASN A 493 -1.41 -9.54 13.29
N ARG A 494 -0.25 -9.30 13.92
CA ARG A 494 0.67 -10.37 14.32
C ARG A 494 0.00 -11.25 15.37
N VAL A 495 0.07 -12.57 15.20
CA VAL A 495 -0.59 -13.55 16.08
C VAL A 495 0.28 -13.92 17.29
N ASN A 496 1.60 -13.82 17.13
CA ASN A 496 2.59 -14.46 17.99
C ASN A 496 3.58 -13.44 18.60
N SER A 497 4.31 -13.88 19.63
CA SER A 497 5.55 -13.24 20.08
C SER A 497 6.77 -13.83 19.36
N ASP A 498 7.91 -13.14 19.43
CA ASP A 498 9.16 -13.55 18.76
C ASP A 498 9.58 -14.98 19.12
N ALA A 499 9.40 -15.39 20.39
CA ALA A 499 9.73 -16.74 20.83
C ALA A 499 8.88 -17.82 20.15
N VAL A 500 7.63 -17.50 19.79
CA VAL A 500 6.70 -18.41 19.12
C VAL A 500 6.93 -18.40 17.61
N ASP A 501 7.13 -17.24 16.97
CA ASP A 501 7.46 -17.19 15.55
C ASP A 501 8.85 -17.80 15.22
N ASN A 502 9.83 -17.71 16.13
CA ASN A 502 11.10 -18.43 15.96
C ASN A 502 10.92 -19.97 15.88
N LYS A 503 9.79 -20.49 16.38
CA LYS A 503 9.38 -21.89 16.27
C LYS A 503 8.48 -22.11 15.04
N LEU A 504 7.53 -21.21 14.81
CA LEU A 504 6.62 -21.16 13.67
C LEU A 504 7.14 -20.16 12.63
N ASN A 505 8.11 -20.57 11.80
CA ASN A 505 8.89 -19.66 10.94
C ASN A 505 8.70 -19.88 9.43
N GLY A 506 7.47 -20.17 8.99
CA GLY A 506 7.13 -20.42 7.58
C GLY A 506 6.76 -21.85 7.21
N GLY A 507 6.46 -22.73 8.17
CA GLY A 507 5.99 -24.10 7.91
C GLY A 507 4.49 -24.17 7.54
N PRO A 508 4.00 -25.30 6.98
CA PRO A 508 2.62 -25.50 6.51
C PRO A 508 1.52 -24.92 7.41
N LEU A 509 0.50 -24.29 6.80
CA LEU A 509 -0.65 -23.69 7.49
C LEU A 509 -1.99 -24.19 6.94
N ALA A 510 -2.96 -24.38 7.84
CA ALA A 510 -4.33 -24.63 7.47
C ALA A 510 -5.35 -23.95 8.41
N LEU A 511 -6.37 -23.32 7.83
CA LEU A 511 -7.48 -22.66 8.51
C LEU A 511 -8.81 -23.35 8.17
N ALA A 512 -9.71 -23.45 9.16
CA ALA A 512 -11.11 -23.77 8.95
C ALA A 512 -12.00 -22.97 9.89
N GLY A 513 -13.03 -22.31 9.34
CA GLY A 513 -14.15 -21.80 10.11
C GLY A 513 -15.13 -22.92 10.48
N THR A 514 -15.80 -22.79 11.62
CA THR A 514 -16.90 -23.67 12.05
C THR A 514 -18.22 -22.89 12.16
N PRO A 515 -19.39 -23.55 12.08
CA PRO A 515 -20.71 -22.90 12.17
C PRO A 515 -20.93 -22.00 13.40
N ASP A 516 -20.22 -22.24 14.50
CA ASP A 516 -20.24 -21.42 15.73
C ASP A 516 -19.52 -20.05 15.60
N GLY A 517 -18.84 -19.79 14.48
CA GLY A 517 -18.08 -18.57 14.24
C GLY A 517 -16.63 -18.61 14.74
N SER A 518 -16.14 -19.74 15.22
CA SER A 518 -14.73 -19.91 15.59
C SER A 518 -13.87 -20.32 14.38
N VAL A 519 -12.56 -20.05 14.46
CA VAL A 519 -11.59 -20.42 13.42
C VAL A 519 -10.51 -21.31 14.03
N ASN A 520 -10.47 -22.55 13.58
CA ASN A 520 -9.43 -23.51 13.92
C ASN A 520 -8.22 -23.30 13.01
N VAL A 521 -7.04 -23.26 13.60
CA VAL A 521 -5.77 -23.00 12.94
C VAL A 521 -4.82 -24.16 13.24
N LEU A 522 -4.24 -24.73 12.20
CA LEU A 522 -3.16 -25.71 12.30
C LEU A 522 -1.89 -25.11 11.68
N ALA A 523 -0.76 -25.35 12.34
CA ALA A 523 0.57 -24.97 11.83
C ALA A 523 1.59 -26.07 12.11
N VAL A 524 2.54 -26.24 11.21
CA VAL A 524 3.68 -27.15 11.39
C VAL A 524 4.92 -26.32 11.74
N ASP A 525 5.56 -26.63 12.87
CA ASP A 525 6.77 -25.92 13.31
C ASP A 525 8.05 -26.38 12.60
N LYS A 526 9.15 -25.65 12.81
CA LYS A 526 10.48 -25.96 12.25
C LYS A 526 11.01 -27.36 12.58
N ASP A 527 10.52 -27.99 13.65
CA ASP A 527 10.90 -29.33 14.10
C ASP A 527 9.91 -30.41 13.60
N GLY A 528 8.93 -30.00 12.79
CA GLY A 528 7.87 -30.80 12.19
C GLY A 528 6.71 -31.15 13.13
N ASN A 529 6.59 -30.52 14.30
CA ASN A 529 5.43 -30.74 15.18
C ASN A 529 4.18 -30.08 14.60
N LEU A 530 3.07 -30.80 14.59
CA LEU A 530 1.75 -30.23 14.35
C LEU A 530 1.24 -29.53 15.61
N LEU A 531 0.94 -28.24 15.48
CA LEU A 531 0.36 -27.40 16.53
C LEU A 531 -1.05 -26.92 16.12
N HIS A 532 -1.92 -26.72 17.10
CA HIS A 532 -3.28 -26.20 16.96
C HIS A 532 -3.47 -24.93 17.77
N ASN A 533 -4.23 -23.98 17.21
CA ASN A 533 -4.72 -22.79 17.86
C ASN A 533 -6.18 -22.52 17.44
N LEU A 534 -6.92 -21.77 18.24
CA LEU A 534 -8.33 -21.43 18.02
C LEU A 534 -8.53 -19.94 18.20
N ARG A 535 -9.13 -19.27 17.22
CA ARG A 535 -9.72 -17.94 17.39
C ARG A 535 -11.20 -18.10 17.67
N ARG A 536 -11.66 -17.56 18.80
CA ARG A 536 -13.06 -17.59 19.22
C ARG A 536 -13.91 -16.58 18.42
N PRO A 537 -15.26 -16.70 18.45
CA PRO A 537 -16.15 -15.76 17.76
C PRO A 537 -16.04 -14.32 18.29
N ASP A 538 -15.67 -14.15 19.56
CA ASP A 538 -15.43 -12.84 20.19
C ASP A 538 -14.12 -12.15 19.74
N GLY A 539 -13.30 -12.83 18.93
CA GLY A 539 -12.02 -12.34 18.44
C GLY A 539 -10.80 -12.73 19.26
N SER A 540 -10.98 -13.30 20.45
CA SER A 540 -9.87 -13.77 21.29
C SER A 540 -9.21 -15.03 20.72
N TRP A 541 -7.89 -15.15 20.95
CA TRP A 541 -7.16 -16.40 20.74
C TRP A 541 -7.26 -17.30 21.99
N GLN A 542 -7.06 -18.62 21.82
CA GLN A 542 -7.17 -19.57 22.93
C GLN A 542 -6.10 -19.33 24.00
N ASP A 543 -6.48 -19.54 25.26
CA ASP A 543 -5.59 -19.35 26.40
C ASP A 543 -4.44 -20.36 26.36
N GLY A 544 -3.22 -19.90 26.64
CA GLY A 544 -2.00 -20.69 26.47
C GLY A 544 -1.45 -20.74 25.04
N GLY A 545 -2.18 -20.22 24.04
CA GLY A 545 -1.72 -20.16 22.66
C GLY A 545 -1.63 -21.55 22.01
N TRP A 546 -0.55 -21.80 21.26
CA TRP A 546 -0.40 -23.01 20.43
C TRP A 546 -0.23 -24.30 21.25
N GLY A 547 -1.20 -25.20 21.15
CA GLY A 547 -1.15 -26.54 21.75
C GLY A 547 -0.62 -27.60 20.77
N SER A 548 0.15 -28.57 21.25
CA SER A 548 0.62 -29.70 20.44
C SER A 548 -0.53 -30.67 20.10
N VAL A 549 -0.59 -31.15 18.87
CA VAL A 549 -1.52 -32.21 18.46
C VAL A 549 -0.88 -33.58 18.66
N GLY A 550 -1.55 -34.49 19.38
CA GLY A 550 -1.01 -35.82 19.69
C GLY A 550 -0.91 -36.74 18.47
N ASP A 551 0.02 -37.70 18.50
CA ASP A 551 0.17 -38.74 17.48
C ASP A 551 -0.77 -39.95 17.68
N GLY A 552 -1.62 -39.91 18.70
CA GLY A 552 -2.47 -41.04 19.15
C GLY A 552 -1.80 -41.92 20.21
N GLY A 553 -0.54 -41.64 20.56
CA GLY A 553 0.17 -42.19 21.72
C GLY A 553 0.61 -41.07 22.67
N ASN A 554 1.83 -41.20 23.20
CA ASN A 554 2.44 -40.21 24.09
C ASN A 554 3.25 -39.13 23.35
N GLY A 555 3.21 -39.10 22.01
CA GLY A 555 4.00 -38.21 21.17
C GLY A 555 3.21 -37.05 20.57
N VAL A 556 3.92 -36.17 19.87
CA VAL A 556 3.35 -35.08 19.08
C VAL A 556 3.37 -35.49 17.61
N MET A 557 2.26 -35.31 16.91
CA MET A 557 2.16 -35.67 15.49
C MET A 557 3.20 -34.92 14.68
N LYS A 558 4.06 -35.68 13.98
CA LYS A 558 5.07 -35.14 13.09
C LYS A 558 4.53 -35.06 11.68
N ALA A 559 4.28 -33.85 11.18
CA ALA A 559 3.74 -33.58 9.86
C ALA A 559 4.78 -32.89 8.95
N LYS A 560 4.60 -33.03 7.64
CA LYS A 560 5.27 -32.22 6.61
C LYS A 560 4.33 -31.27 5.86
N ASP A 561 3.02 -31.44 6.06
CA ASP A 561 1.94 -30.73 5.37
C ASP A 561 0.61 -30.98 6.11
N VAL A 562 -0.35 -30.05 6.03
CA VAL A 562 -1.64 -30.09 6.74
C VAL A 562 -2.76 -29.38 5.97
N ALA A 563 -3.97 -29.93 6.05
CA ALA A 563 -5.22 -29.27 5.71
C ALA A 563 -6.28 -29.54 6.80
N VAL A 564 -7.25 -28.65 6.94
CA VAL A 564 -8.36 -28.80 7.90
C VAL A 564 -9.67 -28.37 7.26
N THR A 565 -10.78 -28.99 7.68
CA THR A 565 -12.13 -28.54 7.30
C THR A 565 -13.08 -28.59 8.50
N GLY A 566 -13.99 -27.63 8.58
CA GLY A 566 -15.04 -27.58 9.58
C GLY A 566 -16.23 -28.43 9.18
N LEU A 567 -16.82 -29.12 10.15
CA LEU A 567 -18.01 -29.95 9.96
C LEU A 567 -19.29 -29.22 10.44
N PRO A 568 -20.48 -29.57 9.88
CA PRO A 568 -21.76 -29.00 10.30
C PRO A 568 -22.09 -29.12 11.79
N ASN A 569 -21.45 -30.05 12.51
CA ASN A 569 -21.59 -30.28 13.95
C ASN A 569 -20.58 -29.48 14.82
N ASN A 570 -19.85 -28.52 14.25
CA ASN A 570 -18.76 -27.72 14.87
C ASN A 570 -17.46 -28.49 15.22
N SER A 571 -17.30 -29.76 14.87
CA SER A 571 -15.98 -30.40 14.93
C SER A 571 -15.13 -30.05 13.70
N VAL A 572 -13.84 -30.37 13.73
CA VAL A 572 -12.95 -30.21 12.57
C VAL A 572 -12.24 -31.51 12.21
N LYS A 573 -12.17 -31.81 10.91
CA LYS A 573 -11.36 -32.90 10.36
C LYS A 573 -10.00 -32.36 9.95
N VAL A 574 -8.92 -32.97 10.43
CA VAL A 574 -7.53 -32.59 10.15
C VAL A 574 -6.87 -33.68 9.33
N LEU A 575 -6.42 -33.33 8.12
CA LEU A 575 -5.71 -34.18 7.18
C LEU A 575 -4.24 -33.77 7.14
N VAL A 576 -3.31 -34.72 7.19
CA VAL A 576 -1.86 -34.44 7.15
C VAL A 576 -1.12 -35.43 6.26
N TYR A 577 0.00 -35.00 5.71
CA TYR A 577 1.09 -35.92 5.43
C TYR A 577 1.98 -35.99 6.66
N GLY A 578 2.12 -37.19 7.23
CA GLY A 578 3.13 -37.45 8.25
C GLY A 578 4.54 -37.19 7.72
N LYS A 579 5.51 -36.98 8.61
CA LYS A 579 6.93 -36.85 8.26
C LYS A 579 7.50 -38.12 7.59
N ASP A 580 6.82 -39.25 7.78
CA ASP A 580 7.05 -40.53 7.09
C ASP A 580 6.40 -40.62 5.68
N GLY A 581 5.69 -39.58 5.26
CA GLY A 581 5.05 -39.47 3.95
C GLY A 581 3.63 -40.04 3.85
N ALA A 582 3.12 -40.69 4.90
CA ALA A 582 1.80 -41.31 4.88
C ALA A 582 0.68 -40.31 5.18
N MET A 583 -0.36 -40.30 4.34
CA MET A 583 -1.56 -39.48 4.51
C MET A 583 -2.42 -40.02 5.66
N ARG A 584 -2.81 -39.14 6.58
CA ARG A 584 -3.61 -39.48 7.76
C ARG A 584 -4.68 -38.45 8.06
N LEU A 585 -5.79 -38.90 8.64
CA LEU A 585 -6.95 -38.11 9.04
C LEU A 585 -7.25 -38.31 10.54
N THR A 586 -7.61 -37.23 11.24
CA THR A 586 -8.18 -37.29 12.59
C THR A 586 -9.30 -36.26 12.75
N GLU A 587 -9.97 -36.25 13.90
CA GLU A 587 -11.00 -35.28 14.24
C GLU A 587 -10.66 -34.59 15.58
N ARG A 588 -10.98 -33.30 15.67
CA ARG A 588 -11.06 -32.56 16.95
C ARG A 588 -12.52 -32.21 17.20
N TYR A 589 -13.07 -32.72 18.29
CA TYR A 589 -14.46 -32.54 18.69
C TYR A 589 -14.70 -31.14 19.28
N THR A 590 -15.98 -30.82 19.50
CA THR A 590 -16.46 -29.52 20.00
C THR A 590 -16.08 -29.23 21.45
N ASP A 591 -15.82 -30.26 22.26
CA ASP A 591 -15.27 -30.14 23.61
C ASP A 591 -13.76 -29.82 23.63
N GLY A 592 -13.12 -29.82 22.45
CA GLY A 592 -11.69 -29.61 22.26
C GLY A 592 -10.83 -30.87 22.34
N GLY A 593 -11.42 -32.03 22.60
CA GLY A 593 -10.75 -33.33 22.56
C GLY A 593 -10.41 -33.76 21.14
N TRP A 594 -9.35 -34.54 20.99
CA TRP A 594 -8.99 -35.22 19.74
C TRP A 594 -9.56 -36.65 19.74
N ASP A 595 -9.81 -37.22 18.56
CA ASP A 595 -10.32 -38.59 18.44
C ASP A 595 -9.42 -39.58 19.21
N PRO A 596 -9.93 -40.29 20.24
CA PRO A 596 -9.14 -41.23 21.02
C PRO A 596 -8.69 -42.47 20.22
N LYS A 597 -9.21 -42.67 19.00
CA LYS A 597 -8.68 -43.67 18.05
C LYS A 597 -7.42 -43.18 17.33
N GLY A 598 -7.03 -41.91 17.51
CA GLY A 598 -5.85 -41.30 16.92
C GLY A 598 -6.04 -40.97 15.44
N TRP A 599 -5.16 -41.50 14.59
CA TRP A 599 -5.04 -41.12 13.19
C TRP A 599 -5.39 -42.28 12.24
N GLN A 600 -6.46 -42.12 11.46
CA GLN A 600 -6.81 -43.03 10.37
C GLN A 600 -5.83 -42.84 9.20
N VAL A 601 -5.16 -43.91 8.77
CA VAL A 601 -4.35 -43.88 7.54
C VAL A 601 -5.29 -43.91 6.32
N ILE A 602 -5.12 -42.96 5.41
CA ILE A 602 -5.89 -42.91 4.16
C ILE A 602 -5.19 -43.79 3.11
N PRO A 603 -5.85 -44.84 2.58
CA PRO A 603 -5.25 -45.75 1.60
C PRO A 603 -4.95 -45.05 0.28
N GLY A 604 -3.96 -45.55 -0.46
CA GLY A 604 -3.52 -44.97 -1.72
C GLY A 604 -4.13 -45.62 -2.96
N VAL A 605 -3.70 -45.14 -4.12
CA VAL A 605 -4.09 -45.69 -5.44
C VAL A 605 -3.62 -47.14 -5.58
N GLY A 606 -4.39 -47.98 -6.27
CA GLY A 606 -3.97 -49.33 -6.68
C GLY A 606 -3.71 -50.31 -5.52
N GLY A 607 -4.29 -50.08 -4.34
CA GLY A 607 -4.08 -50.91 -3.15
C GLY A 607 -2.84 -50.54 -2.32
N ALA A 608 -2.19 -49.40 -2.60
CA ALA A 608 -1.12 -48.88 -1.74
C ALA A 608 -1.63 -48.63 -0.31
N LYS A 609 -0.81 -48.97 0.70
CA LYS A 609 -1.17 -48.87 2.12
C LYS A 609 -1.52 -47.44 2.57
N THR A 610 -1.01 -46.44 1.88
CA THR A 610 -1.31 -45.02 2.12
C THR A 610 -1.21 -44.23 0.82
N PHE A 611 -1.92 -43.11 0.71
CA PHE A 611 -1.64 -42.13 -0.32
C PHE A 611 -0.38 -41.33 0.04
N ALA A 612 0.52 -41.14 -0.92
CA ALA A 612 1.74 -40.36 -0.76
C ALA A 612 1.84 -39.31 -1.87
N GLY A 613 2.16 -38.07 -1.50
CA GLY A 613 2.14 -36.93 -2.42
C GLY A 613 2.97 -35.74 -1.94
N SER A 614 2.81 -34.60 -2.64
CA SER A 614 3.53 -33.35 -2.37
C SER A 614 2.67 -32.20 -1.85
N ASP A 615 1.35 -32.27 -2.01
CA ASP A 615 0.37 -31.29 -1.50
C ASP A 615 -0.98 -31.99 -1.26
N LEU A 616 -1.81 -31.45 -0.38
CA LEU A 616 -3.14 -31.97 -0.03
C LEU A 616 -4.17 -30.89 0.33
N SER A 617 -5.44 -31.23 0.16
CA SER A 617 -6.56 -30.37 0.54
C SER A 617 -7.77 -31.21 0.95
N ILE A 618 -8.55 -30.71 1.90
CA ILE A 618 -9.77 -31.34 2.40
C ILE A 618 -10.88 -30.31 2.54
N THR A 619 -12.10 -30.69 2.20
CA THR A 619 -13.31 -29.90 2.46
C THR A 619 -14.48 -30.83 2.78
N ALA A 620 -15.52 -30.33 3.46
CA ALA A 620 -16.70 -31.11 3.83
C ALA A 620 -17.98 -30.45 3.32
N THR A 621 -18.87 -31.25 2.73
CA THR A 621 -20.24 -30.83 2.36
C THR A 621 -21.19 -30.95 3.55
N GLN A 622 -22.38 -30.33 3.44
CA GLN A 622 -23.36 -30.26 4.54
C GLN A 622 -23.92 -31.64 4.99
N ASP A 623 -23.79 -32.68 4.17
CA ASP A 623 -24.14 -34.06 4.46
C ASP A 623 -23.06 -34.83 5.27
N HIS A 624 -21.95 -34.16 5.62
CA HIS A 624 -20.72 -34.71 6.18
C HIS A 624 -19.86 -35.57 5.23
N THR A 625 -20.10 -35.52 3.91
CA THR A 625 -19.17 -36.13 2.95
C THR A 625 -17.88 -35.30 2.89
N LEU A 626 -16.74 -35.94 3.16
CA LEU A 626 -15.42 -35.33 3.01
C LEU A 626 -14.96 -35.48 1.56
N HIS A 627 -14.47 -34.40 0.98
CA HIS A 627 -13.77 -34.39 -0.31
C HIS A 627 -12.29 -34.18 -0.02
N ILE A 628 -11.45 -35.11 -0.49
CA ILE A 628 -9.99 -35.02 -0.36
C ILE A 628 -9.39 -34.90 -1.76
N ALA A 629 -8.53 -33.91 -1.96
CA ALA A 629 -7.68 -33.80 -3.15
C ALA A 629 -6.20 -33.81 -2.76
N ALA A 630 -5.36 -34.29 -3.66
CA ALA A 630 -3.92 -34.35 -3.44
C ALA A 630 -3.13 -34.31 -4.75
N ILE A 631 -1.91 -33.79 -4.68
CA ILE A 631 -0.91 -33.93 -5.74
C ILE A 631 -0.09 -35.20 -5.46
N GLY A 632 -0.22 -36.20 -6.32
CA GLY A 632 0.51 -37.46 -6.22
C GLY A 632 2.01 -37.32 -6.55
N GLN A 633 2.80 -38.36 -6.24
CA GLN A 633 4.22 -38.42 -6.66
C GLN A 633 4.39 -38.36 -8.19
N ASP A 634 3.35 -38.73 -8.93
CA ASP A 634 3.21 -38.66 -10.39
C ASP A 634 2.82 -37.25 -10.91
N ARG A 635 2.77 -36.25 -10.02
CA ARG A 635 2.24 -34.89 -10.24
C ARG A 635 0.77 -34.83 -10.63
N GLY A 636 0.05 -35.95 -10.60
CA GLY A 636 -1.38 -35.98 -10.94
C GLY A 636 -2.22 -35.30 -9.87
N VAL A 637 -3.26 -34.59 -10.29
CA VAL A 637 -4.36 -34.17 -9.40
C VAL A 637 -5.25 -35.38 -9.15
N TRP A 638 -5.30 -35.83 -7.90
CA TRP A 638 -6.11 -36.95 -7.44
C TRP A 638 -7.25 -36.45 -6.55
N HIS A 639 -8.42 -37.09 -6.63
CA HIS A 639 -9.60 -36.80 -5.80
C HIS A 639 -10.25 -38.08 -5.27
N MET A 640 -10.76 -38.05 -4.05
CA MET A 640 -11.64 -39.07 -3.48
C MET A 640 -12.69 -38.45 -2.54
N THR A 641 -13.70 -39.23 -2.16
CA THR A 641 -14.65 -38.88 -1.10
C THR A 641 -14.60 -39.89 0.05
N GLN A 642 -14.81 -39.42 1.28
CA GLN A 642 -15.11 -40.28 2.44
C GLN A 642 -16.51 -39.92 2.96
N ASP A 643 -17.39 -40.91 3.13
CA ASP A 643 -18.73 -40.70 3.68
C ASP A 643 -18.74 -40.51 5.21
N ARG A 644 -19.91 -40.19 5.79
CA ARG A 644 -20.09 -40.03 7.24
C ARG A 644 -19.88 -41.33 8.05
N GLN A 645 -19.77 -42.48 7.39
CA GLN A 645 -19.44 -43.78 7.99
C GLN A 645 -17.94 -44.11 7.87
N SER A 646 -17.14 -43.14 7.40
CA SER A 646 -15.71 -43.27 7.13
C SER A 646 -15.36 -44.29 6.04
N VAL A 647 -16.28 -44.56 5.11
CA VAL A 647 -16.06 -45.38 3.92
C VAL A 647 -15.45 -44.51 2.82
N ASN A 648 -14.29 -44.91 2.33
CA ASN A 648 -13.55 -44.21 1.28
C ASN A 648 -14.01 -44.68 -0.12
N SER A 649 -14.17 -43.74 -1.05
CA SER A 649 -14.22 -44.06 -2.48
C SER A 649 -12.85 -44.51 -2.99
N GLY A 650 -12.81 -45.05 -4.21
CA GLY A 650 -11.56 -45.10 -4.96
C GLY A 650 -11.04 -43.70 -5.29
N TRP A 651 -9.73 -43.59 -5.49
CA TRP A 651 -9.09 -42.37 -6.01
C TRP A 651 -9.34 -42.23 -7.51
N GLY A 652 -9.98 -41.13 -7.91
CA GLY A 652 -10.14 -40.70 -9.29
C GLY A 652 -9.23 -39.54 -9.66
N ARG A 653 -9.24 -39.16 -10.94
CA ARG A 653 -8.55 -37.97 -11.45
C ARG A 653 -9.56 -37.06 -12.15
N PRO A 654 -9.67 -35.77 -11.78
CA PRO A 654 -10.39 -34.79 -12.57
C PRO A 654 -9.78 -34.69 -13.98
N GLU A 655 -10.64 -34.73 -14.99
CA GLU A 655 -10.23 -34.78 -16.39
C GLU A 655 -9.75 -33.41 -16.88
N TRP A 656 -8.54 -33.37 -17.44
CA TRP A 656 -7.91 -32.17 -18.01
C TRP A 656 -8.24 -32.04 -19.49
N ILE A 657 -8.03 -33.13 -20.23
CA ILE A 657 -8.46 -33.35 -21.62
C ILE A 657 -8.97 -34.79 -21.72
N PRO A 658 -9.80 -35.15 -22.71
CA PRO A 658 -10.37 -36.49 -22.83
C PRO A 658 -9.36 -37.62 -22.61
N GLY A 659 -9.61 -38.47 -21.61
CA GLY A 659 -8.79 -39.61 -21.20
C GLY A 659 -7.54 -39.28 -20.36
N THR A 660 -7.28 -38.00 -20.01
CA THR A 660 -6.07 -37.58 -19.30
C THR A 660 -6.39 -36.69 -18.10
N GLY A 661 -5.88 -37.05 -16.92
CA GLY A 661 -6.01 -36.22 -15.71
C GLY A 661 -5.01 -35.07 -15.65
N MET A 662 -5.35 -34.00 -14.92
CA MET A 662 -4.47 -32.83 -14.77
C MET A 662 -3.17 -33.18 -14.04
N GLN A 663 -2.06 -32.54 -14.44
CA GLN A 663 -0.83 -32.48 -13.65
C GLN A 663 -0.59 -31.09 -13.07
N ALA A 664 -0.15 -31.03 -11.81
CA ALA A 664 -0.06 -29.81 -11.03
C ALA A 664 1.04 -29.87 -9.95
N THR A 665 1.41 -28.71 -9.41
CA THR A 665 2.32 -28.55 -8.27
C THR A 665 1.59 -28.30 -6.96
N ALA A 666 0.37 -27.75 -7.00
CA ALA A 666 -0.46 -27.49 -5.83
C ALA A 666 -1.96 -27.67 -6.13
N VAL A 667 -2.79 -27.94 -5.11
CA VAL A 667 -4.24 -28.14 -5.19
C VAL A 667 -4.99 -27.62 -3.95
N ALA A 668 -6.17 -27.06 -4.16
CA ALA A 668 -7.08 -26.64 -3.09
C ALA A 668 -8.54 -26.99 -3.41
N LEU A 669 -9.32 -27.30 -2.38
CA LEU A 669 -10.74 -27.63 -2.43
C LEU A 669 -11.59 -26.70 -1.55
N ALA A 670 -12.80 -26.38 -2.01
CA ALA A 670 -13.84 -25.79 -1.18
C ALA A 670 -15.22 -26.35 -1.57
N ALA A 671 -15.97 -26.88 -0.61
CA ALA A 671 -17.39 -27.19 -0.75
C ALA A 671 -18.22 -25.89 -0.78
N LEU A 672 -19.34 -25.93 -1.49
CA LEU A 672 -20.33 -24.85 -1.52
C LEU A 672 -21.66 -25.31 -0.89
N PRO A 673 -22.55 -24.37 -0.49
CA PRO A 673 -23.85 -24.70 0.13
C PRO A 673 -24.79 -25.53 -0.76
N ASP A 674 -24.58 -25.56 -2.08
CA ASP A 674 -25.36 -26.35 -3.05
C ASP A 674 -24.91 -27.82 -3.14
N GLY A 675 -23.91 -28.23 -2.35
CA GLY A 675 -23.31 -29.57 -2.38
C GLY A 675 -22.32 -29.79 -3.52
N SER A 676 -22.00 -28.75 -4.32
CA SER A 676 -20.87 -28.78 -5.25
C SER A 676 -19.54 -28.59 -4.50
N ALA A 677 -18.45 -28.95 -5.16
CA ALA A 677 -17.09 -28.65 -4.70
C ALA A 677 -16.28 -27.97 -5.81
N GLN A 678 -15.62 -26.88 -5.46
CA GLN A 678 -14.67 -26.17 -6.31
C GLN A 678 -13.28 -26.76 -6.09
N LEU A 679 -12.55 -27.04 -7.17
CA LEU A 679 -11.13 -27.42 -7.13
C LEU A 679 -10.31 -26.39 -7.92
N VAL A 680 -9.24 -25.90 -7.32
CA VAL A 680 -8.26 -25.04 -7.97
C VAL A 680 -6.89 -25.71 -7.87
N ALA A 681 -6.11 -25.68 -8.95
CA ALA A 681 -4.77 -26.26 -8.99
C ALA A 681 -3.78 -25.35 -9.73
N VAL A 682 -2.52 -25.37 -9.30
CA VAL A 682 -1.42 -24.70 -10.02
C VAL A 682 -0.82 -25.73 -10.98
N GLY A 683 -1.00 -25.52 -12.29
CA GLY A 683 -0.54 -26.42 -13.33
C GLY A 683 0.99 -26.50 -13.43
N MET A 684 1.49 -27.51 -14.15
CA MET A 684 2.93 -27.62 -14.44
C MET A 684 3.48 -26.45 -15.28
N ASP A 685 2.61 -25.68 -15.93
CA ASP A 685 2.92 -24.42 -16.59
C ASP A 685 3.09 -23.24 -15.61
N GLY A 686 2.66 -23.39 -14.36
CA GLY A 686 2.65 -22.35 -13.34
C GLY A 686 1.38 -21.50 -13.31
N ASN A 687 0.38 -21.80 -14.14
CA ASN A 687 -0.88 -21.06 -14.16
C ASN A 687 -1.91 -21.70 -13.24
N THR A 688 -2.85 -20.90 -12.77
CA THR A 688 -3.94 -21.35 -11.90
C THR A 688 -5.12 -21.80 -12.75
N TRP A 689 -5.57 -23.04 -12.55
CA TRP A 689 -6.65 -23.70 -13.26
C TRP A 689 -7.76 -24.11 -12.29
N HIS A 690 -9.01 -24.01 -12.72
CA HIS A 690 -10.21 -24.24 -11.91
C HIS A 690 -11.15 -25.25 -12.56
N THR A 691 -11.78 -26.11 -11.77
CA THR A 691 -12.91 -26.98 -12.17
C THR A 691 -13.93 -27.10 -11.04
N THR A 692 -15.19 -27.35 -11.40
CA THR A 692 -16.29 -27.62 -10.47
C THR A 692 -16.68 -29.09 -10.52
N ARG A 693 -16.79 -29.74 -9.35
CA ARG A 693 -17.52 -31.00 -9.19
C ARG A 693 -18.95 -30.70 -8.77
N ALA A 694 -19.93 -31.05 -9.58
CA ALA A 694 -21.34 -30.97 -9.21
C ALA A 694 -21.68 -31.94 -8.05
N ALA A 695 -22.81 -31.71 -7.39
CA ALA A 695 -23.30 -32.57 -6.30
C ALA A 695 -23.48 -34.04 -6.76
N ASP A 696 -23.90 -34.26 -8.01
CA ASP A 696 -24.02 -35.60 -8.62
C ASP A 696 -22.68 -36.25 -9.04
N GLY A 697 -21.56 -35.55 -8.83
CA GLY A 697 -20.21 -36.06 -9.02
C GLY A 697 -19.60 -35.86 -10.39
N ARG A 698 -20.30 -35.26 -11.36
CA ARG A 698 -19.68 -34.86 -12.63
C ARG A 698 -18.74 -33.66 -12.44
N TRP A 699 -17.61 -33.68 -13.14
CA TRP A 699 -16.67 -32.56 -13.20
C TRP A 699 -16.92 -31.71 -14.44
N THR A 700 -16.68 -30.40 -14.35
CA THR A 700 -16.51 -29.55 -15.52
C THR A 700 -15.09 -29.73 -16.10
N ALA A 701 -14.90 -29.35 -17.36
CA ALA A 701 -13.54 -29.14 -17.87
C ALA A 701 -12.82 -28.08 -17.02
N PHE A 702 -11.48 -28.13 -17.00
CA PHE A 702 -10.69 -27.08 -16.36
C PHE A 702 -10.71 -25.79 -17.20
N ALA A 703 -10.81 -24.64 -16.53
CA ALA A 703 -10.69 -23.31 -17.11
C ALA A 703 -9.56 -22.53 -16.43
N GLY A 704 -8.86 -21.68 -17.18
CA GLY A 704 -7.81 -20.83 -16.64
C GLY A 704 -8.39 -19.69 -15.81
N VAL A 705 -7.82 -19.42 -14.63
CA VAL A 705 -8.20 -18.28 -13.79
C VAL A 705 -7.50 -17.02 -14.29
N SER A 706 -8.25 -15.93 -14.45
CA SER A 706 -7.67 -14.65 -14.88
C SER A 706 -6.94 -13.97 -13.74
N GLY A 707 -5.67 -13.68 -13.96
CA GLY A 707 -4.87 -12.79 -13.15
C GLY A 707 -5.14 -11.31 -13.44
N PRO A 708 -4.32 -10.41 -12.86
CA PRO A 708 -4.37 -8.99 -13.18
C PRO A 708 -4.11 -8.75 -14.67
N TRP A 709 -4.60 -7.64 -15.21
CA TRP A 709 -4.41 -7.25 -16.62
C TRP A 709 -4.90 -8.28 -17.65
N LYS A 710 -5.86 -9.14 -17.29
CA LYS A 710 -6.41 -10.23 -18.13
C LYS A 710 -5.36 -11.26 -18.59
N ARG A 711 -4.24 -11.38 -17.88
CA ARG A 711 -3.24 -12.43 -18.08
C ARG A 711 -3.65 -13.70 -17.31
N PRO A 712 -3.10 -14.89 -17.61
CA PRO A 712 -3.27 -16.06 -16.74
C PRO A 712 -2.78 -15.77 -15.31
N LEU A 713 -3.48 -16.26 -14.29
CA LEU A 713 -3.06 -16.13 -12.90
C LEU A 713 -1.89 -17.08 -12.59
N ALA A 714 -0.67 -16.59 -12.76
CA ALA A 714 0.54 -17.35 -12.43
C ALA A 714 0.78 -17.41 -10.91
N ALA A 715 1.08 -18.61 -10.39
CA ALA A 715 1.21 -18.88 -8.97
C ALA A 715 2.25 -19.97 -8.66
N LYS A 716 2.61 -20.15 -7.38
CA LYS A 716 3.43 -21.30 -6.92
C LYS A 716 2.58 -22.30 -6.12
N SER A 717 1.69 -21.81 -5.26
CA SER A 717 0.66 -22.61 -4.59
C SER A 717 -0.72 -21.93 -4.60
N VAL A 718 -1.75 -22.58 -4.05
CA VAL A 718 -3.12 -22.05 -4.02
C VAL A 718 -3.88 -22.54 -2.78
N LYS A 719 -4.80 -21.73 -2.27
CA LYS A 719 -5.83 -22.10 -1.27
C LYS A 719 -7.19 -21.52 -1.74
N ILE A 720 -8.31 -22.07 -1.26
CA ILE A 720 -9.66 -21.60 -1.62
C ILE A 720 -10.62 -21.77 -0.44
N ALA A 721 -11.57 -20.85 -0.30
CA ALA A 721 -12.69 -20.94 0.64
C ALA A 721 -14.03 -20.73 -0.08
N GLY A 722 -15.07 -21.45 0.33
CA GLY A 722 -16.44 -21.33 -0.20
C GLY A 722 -17.32 -20.48 0.72
N LEU A 723 -18.01 -19.48 0.17
CA LEU A 723 -18.83 -18.55 0.94
C LEU A 723 -20.30 -19.04 1.06
N PRO A 724 -21.04 -18.60 2.10
CA PRO A 724 -22.45 -18.96 2.29
C PRO A 724 -23.39 -18.51 1.16
N ASP A 725 -22.98 -17.55 0.33
CA ASP A 725 -23.74 -17.02 -0.81
C ASP A 725 -23.43 -17.72 -2.15
N GLY A 726 -22.64 -18.80 -2.12
CA GLY A 726 -22.25 -19.56 -3.31
C GLY A 726 -21.05 -18.98 -4.07
N ARG A 727 -20.45 -17.88 -3.61
CA ARG A 727 -19.14 -17.43 -4.11
C ARG A 727 -18.01 -18.34 -3.60
N SER A 728 -16.84 -18.23 -4.20
CA SER A 728 -15.60 -18.77 -3.63
C SER A 728 -14.44 -17.79 -3.74
N PHE A 729 -13.61 -17.73 -2.71
CA PHE A 729 -12.44 -16.87 -2.60
C PHE A 729 -11.17 -17.70 -2.79
N THR A 730 -10.44 -17.48 -3.90
CA THR A 730 -9.15 -18.13 -4.20
C THR A 730 -8.00 -17.24 -3.76
N LEU A 731 -6.99 -17.81 -3.11
CA LEU A 731 -5.79 -17.14 -2.61
C LEU A 731 -4.52 -17.81 -3.16
N VAL A 732 -3.70 -17.06 -3.90
CA VAL A 732 -2.42 -17.52 -4.46
C VAL A 732 -1.26 -16.64 -4.00
N ASP A 733 -0.02 -17.11 -4.17
CA ASP A 733 1.19 -16.28 -4.17
C ASP A 733 1.62 -16.08 -5.62
N ALA A 734 1.82 -14.84 -6.03
CA ALA A 734 2.25 -14.49 -7.37
C ALA A 734 3.60 -15.12 -7.70
N ARG A 735 3.76 -15.54 -8.96
CA ARG A 735 4.98 -16.18 -9.47
C ARG A 735 5.83 -15.24 -10.31
#